data_AF-A0A2D7Y2E0-F1
#
_entry.id   AF-A0A2D7Y2E0-F1
#
_cell.length_a   1.000
_cell.length_b   1.000
_cell.length_c   1.000
_cell.angle_alpha   90.00
_cell.angle_beta   90.00
_cell.angle_gamma   90.00
#
_symmetry.space_group_name_H-M   'P 1'
#
loop_
_entity.id
_entity.type
_entity.pdbx_description
1 polymer ?
#
loop_
_entity_poly.entity_id
_entity_poly.type
_entity_poly.pdbx_seq_one_letter_code
_entity_poly.pdbx_strand_id
1 'polypeptide(L)'
;MDRHGLTALLFLTLSLFMTGTGTAAAQPDDSRCMGTGEPGGQYHAFAETLSALLGDAMPCVDVTAGSTENLEGLRSGEFDFVIAQNDLAHHLFFGDSGFEQNREFSAVAPLFPEYVQVFVRRDAGAPLLLGDLRGAAVNIGAPGSGSYRNARDVLATAGLREGVDYRPTGFPMQTAFQALRAETIDAMIVTAAGNLDFDAQAFQRLALPASLIDTLATDNAYYDAGEQVIGDVVVPTLEVRAFLFARNDAPDGAVARLMDGLLTHWDDLTPDVPGLAEPETFLRRSPLPYHPEARRALVDAGHANPEPAYWMWIVIWLAILTSSFAAVTFQSSYDRTGVRRERRGRFAGLQTALDLWARPSPWVIGVSLFALTLLLALLALRSAEAGYARDLNLDNPFADFTLSEGFIWMLTFVASGFTENDAYPLSVMGRLLVAILAFVGVSGPIAAIIIIVNLWGRKRAESLAGLADTRWHDHVLVCGWNESLDGVVFAMTGTDAEKLKKVCIVAESGDASPLADHRFDQARVNFRRGDSADRETLERAGAQNASHAIILADYERRKTRNIGAVLTAMNLKRLNPNIHISAELAFSQNADHFAAFGCTTLITPDIFVAKAAALSTIHPFMIDYLLDVLTYDGFDELFSIDFDELCELNPDIEAGMDSGEMERVLWKSGANLIGLVQGDLQRGAVFDAEVIDGGPIISYTRKAGYGHKPAPNDRIIYSANKRTSIRRDRGHHDVHEADPIPRSKFRMTRPEGTAILLYASRAHLERLSDNLKAFHINPVIHSIAIEDEPFLTAERLAERLPADLKFQHVIILANAAAKREAADAATVRAVDAATLLATKLIREYANTCGWDCSIISEVLAREDREAFLGPQAARLTGQDNPDEHDGAGATVVIPSATLVERFLVKDVFDGNAMLDFLIAVMNMRDGTHLYIHEVTSEDYLLGEAYASLVKTRLPGLHLVGWLPVSKREELRNRAGDFNFHFRTSFDSRIEQTEIREGDLLVFTACFKIWEEGDRSEASQDS
;
A
#
# COMPACT_ATOMS: atom_id res chain seq x y z
N MET A 1 42.22 -14.50 3.51
CA MET A 1 41.56 -15.79 3.76
C MET A 1 40.57 -16.02 2.65
N ASP A 2 40.85 -17.02 1.81
CA ASP A 2 40.21 -17.18 0.50
C ASP A 2 38.75 -17.65 0.57
N ARG A 3 37.93 -17.03 -0.30
CA ARG A 3 36.49 -17.24 -0.51
C ARG A 3 36.08 -18.66 -0.93
N HIS A 4 37.04 -19.56 -1.12
CA HIS A 4 36.79 -20.93 -1.58
C HIS A 4 36.64 -21.95 -0.43
N GLY A 5 37.03 -21.60 0.80
CA GLY A 5 36.89 -22.49 1.96
C GLY A 5 35.45 -22.61 2.48
N LEU A 6 34.64 -21.54 2.36
CA LEU A 6 33.28 -21.51 2.94
C LEU A 6 32.22 -22.20 2.06
N THR A 7 32.44 -22.24 0.73
CA THR A 7 31.51 -22.84 -0.23
C THR A 7 31.67 -24.36 -0.33
N ALA A 8 32.86 -24.88 -0.07
CA ALA A 8 33.10 -26.32 0.01
C ALA A 8 32.53 -26.94 1.30
N LEU A 9 32.46 -26.19 2.40
CA LEU A 9 31.94 -26.68 3.68
C LEU A 9 30.40 -26.86 3.68
N LEU A 10 29.68 -26.09 2.86
CA LEU A 10 28.20 -26.11 2.81
C LEU A 10 27.63 -27.22 1.91
N PHE A 11 28.41 -27.74 0.97
CA PHE A 11 27.99 -28.85 0.09
C PHE A 11 28.37 -30.24 0.66
N LEU A 12 29.39 -30.30 1.52
CA LEU A 12 29.83 -31.55 2.15
C LEU A 12 28.90 -32.00 3.29
N THR A 13 28.10 -31.09 3.87
CA THR A 13 27.18 -31.40 4.98
C THR A 13 25.82 -31.95 4.53
N LEU A 14 25.43 -31.76 3.26
CA LEU A 14 24.12 -32.21 2.76
C LEU A 14 24.14 -33.58 2.07
N SER A 15 25.32 -34.17 1.87
CA SER A 15 25.51 -35.45 1.16
C SER A 15 25.89 -36.63 2.08
N LEU A 16 25.97 -36.41 3.40
CA LEU A 16 26.34 -37.45 4.37
C LEU A 16 25.18 -38.02 5.21
N PHE A 17 23.92 -37.67 4.92
CA PHE A 17 22.75 -38.10 5.72
C PHE A 17 21.76 -39.01 4.96
N MET A 18 22.20 -39.64 3.87
CA MET A 18 21.43 -40.64 3.12
C MET A 18 22.18 -41.98 3.01
N THR A 19 22.68 -42.48 4.14
CA THR A 19 22.97 -43.91 4.27
C THR A 19 21.85 -44.54 5.06
N GLY A 20 21.01 -45.27 4.34
CA GLY A 20 19.86 -45.98 4.89
C GLY A 20 20.26 -46.85 6.08
N THR A 21 19.47 -46.72 7.14
CA THR A 21 19.36 -47.72 8.19
C THR A 21 18.87 -49.01 7.54
N GLY A 22 19.82 -49.88 7.21
CA GLY A 22 19.53 -51.27 6.89
C GLY A 22 18.82 -51.88 8.09
N THR A 23 17.71 -52.56 7.82
CA THR A 23 17.07 -53.47 8.74
C THR A 23 18.10 -54.48 9.23
N ALA A 24 18.60 -54.29 10.45
CA ALA A 24 19.40 -55.29 11.13
C ALA A 24 18.51 -56.50 11.39
N ALA A 25 18.87 -57.63 10.79
CA ALA A 25 18.26 -58.91 11.10
C ALA A 25 18.44 -59.20 12.60
N ALA A 26 17.36 -59.59 13.27
CA ALA A 26 17.37 -60.00 14.67
C ALA A 26 18.44 -61.10 14.89
N GLN A 27 19.45 -60.79 15.69
CA GLN A 27 20.36 -61.79 16.25
C GLN A 27 19.62 -62.56 17.36
N PRO A 28 19.95 -63.85 17.58
CA PRO A 28 19.43 -64.60 18.71
C PRO A 28 19.87 -63.95 20.03
N ASP A 29 18.91 -63.88 20.94
CA ASP A 29 18.92 -63.11 22.17
C ASP A 29 19.71 -63.82 23.26
N ASP A 30 20.86 -63.27 23.65
CA ASP A 30 21.63 -63.70 24.83
C ASP A 30 21.28 -62.75 26.00
N SER A 31 19.99 -62.44 26.17
CA SER A 31 19.52 -61.61 27.29
C SER A 31 19.63 -62.39 28.59
N ARG A 32 20.19 -61.74 29.62
CA ARG A 32 20.33 -62.32 30.95
C ARG A 32 18.99 -62.39 31.66
N CYS A 33 18.92 -63.24 32.69
CA CYS A 33 17.69 -63.45 33.44
C CYS A 33 17.18 -62.16 34.11
N MET A 34 15.89 -62.17 34.42
CA MET A 34 15.21 -61.15 35.19
C MET A 34 15.29 -61.48 36.68
N GLY A 35 15.82 -60.55 37.47
CA GLY A 35 15.79 -60.65 38.93
C GLY A 35 14.40 -60.26 39.45
N THR A 36 13.72 -61.17 40.15
CA THR A 36 12.35 -60.92 40.63
C THR A 36 12.29 -60.74 42.14
N GLY A 37 12.43 -61.80 42.93
CA GLY A 37 12.22 -61.76 44.37
C GLY A 37 11.86 -63.13 44.93
N GLU A 38 11.62 -63.22 46.24
CA GLU A 38 11.43 -64.49 46.95
C GLU A 38 10.17 -65.25 46.49
N PRO A 39 10.16 -66.60 46.54
CA PRO A 39 8.98 -67.39 46.20
C PRO A 39 7.80 -67.08 47.14
N GLY A 40 6.62 -66.83 46.55
CA GLY A 40 5.43 -66.38 47.27
C GLY A 40 5.34 -64.86 47.46
N GLY A 41 6.35 -64.10 47.02
CA GLY A 41 6.28 -62.64 46.88
C GLY A 41 5.63 -62.21 45.56
N GLN A 42 5.08 -60.99 45.51
CA GLN A 42 4.35 -60.48 44.35
C GLN A 42 5.23 -60.29 43.12
N TYR A 43 6.53 -59.95 43.29
CA TYR A 43 7.46 -59.78 42.16
C TYR A 43 7.65 -61.09 41.41
N HIS A 44 7.83 -62.20 42.14
CA HIS A 44 7.98 -63.51 41.54
C HIS A 44 6.67 -63.99 40.92
N ALA A 45 5.54 -63.80 41.60
CA ALA A 45 4.22 -64.14 41.04
C ALA A 45 3.91 -63.37 39.75
N PHE A 46 4.19 -62.06 39.72
CA PHE A 46 4.05 -61.24 38.51
C PHE A 46 4.91 -61.78 37.37
N ALA A 47 6.18 -62.10 37.65
CA ALA A 47 7.08 -62.62 36.65
C ALA A 47 6.71 -64.03 36.17
N GLU A 48 6.18 -64.90 37.02
CA GLU A 48 5.65 -66.22 36.62
C GLU A 48 4.42 -66.08 35.71
N THR A 49 3.47 -65.20 36.07
CA THR A 49 2.30 -64.93 35.23
C THR A 49 2.71 -64.35 33.88
N LEU A 50 3.64 -63.38 33.88
CA LEU A 50 4.17 -62.81 32.66
C LEU A 50 4.92 -63.86 31.82
N SER A 51 5.69 -64.75 32.46
CA SER A 51 6.38 -65.87 31.79
C SER A 51 5.41 -66.84 31.13
N ALA A 52 4.28 -67.14 31.78
CA ALA A 52 3.25 -68.02 31.24
C ALA A 52 2.55 -67.43 30.02
N LEU A 53 2.39 -66.09 29.97
CA LEU A 53 1.77 -65.38 28.86
C LEU A 53 2.73 -65.19 27.67
N LEU A 54 4.00 -64.87 27.94
CA LEU A 54 4.99 -64.54 26.91
C LEU A 54 5.73 -65.77 26.34
N GLY A 55 5.78 -66.89 27.06
CA GLY A 55 6.46 -68.11 26.60
C GLY A 55 7.92 -67.86 26.23
N ASP A 56 8.31 -68.21 24.99
CA ASP A 56 9.68 -68.07 24.47
C ASP A 56 10.17 -66.61 24.38
N ALA A 57 9.27 -65.62 24.53
CA ALA A 57 9.62 -64.19 24.49
C ALA A 57 10.02 -63.62 25.86
N MET A 58 9.83 -64.37 26.95
CA MET A 58 10.20 -63.95 28.30
C MET A 58 11.70 -64.22 28.57
N PRO A 59 12.45 -63.26 29.15
CA PRO A 59 13.76 -63.56 29.73
C PRO A 59 13.66 -64.65 30.80
N CYS A 60 14.68 -65.49 31.00
CA CYS A 60 14.67 -66.42 32.14
C CYS A 60 14.45 -65.66 33.45
N VAL A 61 13.77 -66.26 34.44
CA VAL A 61 13.47 -65.61 35.72
C VAL A 61 14.30 -66.25 36.83
N ASP A 62 15.01 -65.41 37.59
CA ASP A 62 15.82 -65.84 38.74
C ASP A 62 15.23 -65.32 40.05
N VAL A 63 15.19 -66.23 41.02
CA VAL A 63 14.72 -65.96 42.39
C VAL A 63 15.83 -65.26 43.17
N THR A 64 15.50 -64.10 43.74
CA THR A 64 16.41 -63.26 44.55
C THR A 64 15.77 -62.96 45.90
N ALA A 65 16.51 -62.34 46.82
CA ALA A 65 16.02 -61.82 48.09
C ALA A 65 15.22 -60.50 47.97
N GLY A 66 15.09 -59.92 46.76
CA GLY A 66 14.28 -58.74 46.48
C GLY A 66 15.04 -57.54 45.90
N SER A 67 14.48 -56.33 46.05
CA SER A 67 14.84 -55.13 45.29
C SER A 67 16.31 -54.70 45.34
N THR A 68 17.02 -54.84 46.48
CA THR A 68 18.44 -54.46 46.55
C THR A 68 19.34 -55.47 45.84
N GLU A 69 19.09 -56.77 45.99
CA GLU A 69 19.84 -57.81 45.27
C GLU A 69 19.58 -57.69 43.76
N ASN A 70 18.34 -57.42 43.39
CA ASN A 70 17.95 -57.10 42.02
C ASN A 70 18.74 -55.90 41.47
N LEU A 71 18.69 -54.74 42.14
CA LEU A 71 19.40 -53.54 41.69
C LEU A 71 20.92 -53.71 41.65
N GLU A 72 21.49 -54.50 42.58
CA GLU A 72 22.91 -54.86 42.57
C GLU A 72 23.25 -55.81 41.41
N GLY A 73 22.40 -56.80 41.11
CA GLY A 73 22.51 -57.67 39.95
C GLY A 73 22.38 -56.91 38.63
N LEU A 74 21.54 -55.88 38.59
CA LEU A 74 21.42 -54.96 37.47
C LEU A 74 22.71 -54.13 37.28
N ARG A 75 23.31 -53.68 38.40
CA ARG A 75 24.56 -52.91 38.41
C ARG A 75 25.79 -53.75 38.06
N SER A 76 25.90 -54.96 38.61
CA SER A 76 27.00 -55.91 38.39
C SER A 76 26.94 -56.53 36.99
N GLY A 77 25.75 -56.47 36.38
CA GLY A 77 25.48 -57.03 35.08
C GLY A 77 25.14 -58.50 35.08
N GLU A 78 24.70 -59.01 36.21
CA GLU A 78 24.12 -60.34 36.36
C GLU A 78 22.73 -60.44 35.73
N PHE A 79 21.93 -59.36 35.84
CA PHE A 79 20.59 -59.26 35.25
C PHE A 79 20.51 -58.13 34.22
N ASP A 80 19.73 -58.34 33.16
CA ASP A 80 19.42 -57.29 32.17
C ASP A 80 18.10 -56.58 32.52
N PHE A 81 17.21 -57.27 33.23
CA PHE A 81 15.92 -56.77 33.69
C PHE A 81 15.75 -57.07 35.18
N VAL A 82 15.11 -56.17 35.93
CA VAL A 82 14.75 -56.45 37.31
C VAL A 82 13.45 -55.78 37.73
N ILE A 83 12.75 -56.39 38.68
CA ILE A 83 11.65 -55.74 39.40
C ILE A 83 12.21 -55.16 40.70
N ALA A 84 12.09 -53.85 40.90
CA ALA A 84 12.54 -53.20 42.12
C ALA A 84 11.63 -52.04 42.51
N GLN A 85 11.72 -51.61 43.75
CA GLN A 85 10.99 -50.43 44.21
C GLN A 85 11.65 -49.16 43.67
N ASN A 86 10.81 -48.17 43.32
CA ASN A 86 11.24 -46.89 42.78
C ASN A 86 12.11 -46.07 43.77
N ASP A 87 11.92 -46.21 45.07
CA ASP A 87 12.69 -45.54 46.12
C ASP A 87 14.14 -46.04 46.20
N LEU A 88 14.34 -47.36 46.22
CA LEU A 88 15.67 -47.96 46.21
C LEU A 88 16.40 -47.69 44.89
N ALA A 89 15.66 -47.72 43.77
CA ALA A 89 16.20 -47.35 42.48
C ALA A 89 16.61 -45.87 42.45
N HIS A 90 15.82 -44.97 43.06
CA HIS A 90 16.17 -43.56 43.19
C HIS A 90 17.46 -43.37 44.01
N HIS A 91 17.55 -44.01 45.18
CA HIS A 91 18.74 -43.95 46.02
C HIS A 91 20.01 -44.45 45.29
N LEU A 92 19.89 -45.53 44.53
CA LEU A 92 20.98 -46.04 43.69
C LEU A 92 21.34 -45.05 42.56
N PHE A 93 20.34 -44.45 41.90
CA PHE A 93 20.56 -43.54 40.77
C PHE A 93 21.28 -42.26 41.17
N PHE A 94 20.94 -41.71 42.34
CA PHE A 94 21.56 -40.48 42.84
C PHE A 94 22.78 -40.73 43.71
N GLY A 95 22.94 -41.92 44.28
CA GLY A 95 24.08 -42.30 45.13
C GLY A 95 23.98 -41.72 46.54
N ASP A 96 22.80 -41.84 47.15
CA ASP A 96 22.55 -41.39 48.52
C ASP A 96 22.13 -42.58 49.41
N SER A 97 21.83 -42.31 50.69
CA SER A 97 21.25 -43.31 51.60
C SER A 97 22.06 -44.61 51.82
N GLY A 98 23.35 -44.61 51.46
CA GLY A 98 24.25 -45.75 51.59
C GLY A 98 24.53 -46.50 50.28
N PHE A 99 23.94 -46.07 49.15
CA PHE A 99 24.21 -46.62 47.83
C PHE A 99 25.37 -45.91 47.11
N GLU A 100 26.15 -46.64 46.32
CA GLU A 100 27.08 -46.04 45.36
C GLU A 100 26.32 -45.61 44.10
N GLN A 101 26.54 -44.38 43.62
CA GLN A 101 25.81 -43.83 42.47
C GLN A 101 25.96 -44.72 41.22
N ASN A 102 24.83 -45.10 40.61
CA ASN A 102 24.80 -45.81 39.32
C ASN A 102 23.70 -45.23 38.41
N ARG A 103 24.06 -44.75 37.21
CA ARG A 103 23.11 -44.21 36.22
C ARG A 103 22.92 -45.10 35.00
N GLU A 104 23.49 -46.30 35.01
CA GLU A 104 23.52 -47.23 33.87
C GLU A 104 22.26 -48.12 33.78
N PHE A 105 21.11 -47.61 34.23
CA PHE A 105 19.82 -48.27 34.12
C PHE A 105 18.69 -47.25 33.96
N SER A 106 17.56 -47.72 33.42
CA SER A 106 16.38 -46.90 33.14
C SER A 106 15.08 -47.64 33.47
N ALA A 107 14.03 -46.88 33.75
CA ALA A 107 12.68 -47.39 33.94
C ALA A 107 12.12 -47.95 32.62
N VAL A 108 11.43 -49.08 32.69
CA VAL A 108 10.77 -49.72 31.55
C VAL A 108 9.26 -49.58 31.68
N ALA A 109 8.69 -50.01 32.82
CA ALA A 109 7.27 -49.86 33.08
C ALA A 109 7.00 -49.72 34.60
N PRO A 110 6.10 -48.81 35.02
CA PRO A 110 5.52 -48.86 36.35
C PRO A 110 4.61 -50.09 36.44
N LEU A 111 4.72 -50.85 37.53
CA LEU A 111 3.90 -52.04 37.75
C LEU A 111 2.79 -51.71 38.74
N PHE A 112 2.90 -52.19 39.98
CA PHE A 112 1.86 -52.08 41.01
C PHE A 112 2.36 -51.32 42.26
N PRO A 113 1.46 -50.71 43.03
CA PRO A 113 1.79 -50.05 44.29
C PRO A 113 2.08 -51.05 45.40
N GLU A 114 3.01 -50.68 46.27
CA GLU A 114 3.34 -51.40 47.49
C GLU A 114 3.20 -50.46 48.68
N TYR A 115 2.49 -50.93 49.70
CA TYR A 115 2.14 -50.14 50.85
C TYR A 115 2.98 -50.55 52.06
N VAL A 116 3.43 -49.56 52.82
CA VAL A 116 4.06 -49.80 54.13
C VAL A 116 2.98 -50.21 55.13
N GLN A 117 3.06 -51.44 55.60
CA GLN A 117 2.09 -52.05 56.52
C GLN A 117 2.79 -52.41 57.83
N VAL A 118 2.15 -52.07 58.96
CA VAL A 118 2.66 -52.39 60.30
C VAL A 118 1.75 -53.44 60.91
N PHE A 119 2.28 -54.61 61.23
CA PHE A 119 1.54 -55.71 61.83
C PHE A 119 1.92 -55.92 63.29
N VAL A 120 0.90 -56.16 64.12
CA VAL A 120 1.01 -56.53 65.53
C VAL A 120 0.11 -57.73 65.83
N ARG A 121 0.31 -58.39 66.97
CA ARG A 121 -0.60 -59.46 67.44
C ARG A 121 -2.01 -58.92 67.70
N ARG A 122 -3.03 -59.76 67.56
CA ARG A 122 -4.42 -59.43 67.89
C ARG A 122 -4.76 -59.88 69.33
N ASP A 123 -4.05 -59.33 70.31
CA ASP A 123 -4.25 -59.61 71.74
C ASP A 123 -4.39 -58.30 72.55
N ALA A 124 -4.77 -58.41 73.83
CA ALA A 124 -5.02 -57.25 74.69
C ALA A 124 -3.75 -56.46 75.09
N GLY A 125 -2.55 -56.98 74.79
CA GLY A 125 -1.26 -56.36 75.12
C GLY A 125 -0.52 -55.79 73.91
N ALA A 126 -1.08 -55.92 72.70
CA ALA A 126 -0.44 -55.45 71.48
C ALA A 126 -0.43 -53.91 71.36
N PRO A 127 0.61 -53.33 70.73
CA PRO A 127 0.66 -51.90 70.42
C PRO A 127 -0.58 -51.42 69.64
N LEU A 128 -1.14 -50.26 70.02
CA LEU A 128 -2.33 -49.68 69.38
C LEU A 128 -2.03 -48.40 68.57
N LEU A 129 -0.87 -47.78 68.82
CA LEU A 129 -0.36 -46.62 68.07
C LEU A 129 1.11 -46.84 67.69
N LEU A 130 1.60 -46.15 66.66
CA LEU A 130 3.00 -46.25 66.24
C LEU A 130 3.98 -45.83 67.35
N GLY A 131 3.57 -44.90 68.22
CA GLY A 131 4.34 -44.49 69.39
C GLY A 131 4.48 -45.56 70.48
N ASP A 132 3.59 -46.56 70.51
CA ASP A 132 3.63 -47.67 71.48
C ASP A 132 4.77 -48.67 71.16
N LEU A 133 5.42 -48.54 69.99
CA LEU A 133 6.58 -49.33 69.63
C LEU A 133 7.85 -48.95 70.41
N ARG A 134 7.80 -47.91 71.26
CA ARG A 134 8.92 -47.54 72.12
C ARG A 134 9.18 -48.64 73.17
N GLY A 135 10.36 -49.27 73.10
CA GLY A 135 10.82 -50.37 73.93
C GLY A 135 10.53 -51.75 73.35
N ALA A 136 9.80 -51.81 72.24
CA ALA A 136 9.35 -53.03 71.57
C ALA A 136 10.47 -53.67 70.73
N ALA A 137 10.38 -54.99 70.50
CA ALA A 137 11.15 -55.67 69.47
C ALA A 137 10.41 -55.56 68.13
N VAL A 138 10.98 -54.80 67.19
CA VAL A 138 10.33 -54.51 65.90
C VAL A 138 11.11 -55.17 64.78
N ASN A 139 10.47 -56.04 64.00
CA ASN A 139 11.04 -56.53 62.77
C ASN A 139 10.92 -55.46 61.69
N ILE A 140 12.07 -54.96 61.25
CA ILE A 140 12.13 -53.94 60.19
C ILE A 140 12.29 -54.57 58.81
N GLY A 141 12.45 -55.89 58.71
CA GLY A 141 12.64 -56.60 57.44
C GLY A 141 14.09 -57.06 57.24
N ALA A 142 14.30 -58.00 56.30
CA ALA A 142 15.64 -58.54 56.04
C ALA A 142 16.61 -57.42 55.60
N PRO A 143 17.88 -57.42 56.07
CA PRO A 143 18.87 -56.46 55.61
C PRO A 143 18.96 -56.44 54.08
N GLY A 144 18.81 -55.26 53.47
CA GLY A 144 18.77 -55.11 52.01
C GLY A 144 17.38 -55.27 51.38
N SER A 145 16.31 -55.48 52.14
CA SER A 145 14.95 -55.43 51.57
C SER A 145 14.38 -54.01 51.54
N GLY A 146 13.38 -53.78 50.69
CA GLY A 146 12.57 -52.58 50.69
C GLY A 146 11.95 -52.23 52.02
N SER A 147 11.34 -53.25 52.64
CA SER A 147 10.77 -53.17 53.99
C SER A 147 11.77 -52.62 55.01
N TYR A 148 13.04 -53.06 54.95
CA TYR A 148 14.11 -52.59 55.83
C TYR A 148 14.37 -51.09 55.73
N ARG A 149 14.28 -50.52 54.51
CA ARG A 149 14.46 -49.09 54.33
C ARG A 149 13.21 -48.31 54.73
N ASN A 150 12.05 -48.68 54.20
CA ASN A 150 10.81 -47.95 54.48
C ASN A 150 10.47 -47.98 55.97
N ALA A 151 10.72 -49.09 56.67
CA ALA A 151 10.55 -49.19 58.11
C ALA A 151 11.42 -48.20 58.89
N ARG A 152 12.67 -47.98 58.45
CA ARG A 152 13.56 -46.99 59.06
C ARG A 152 13.10 -45.57 58.81
N ASP A 153 12.69 -45.26 57.58
CA ASP A 153 12.19 -43.92 57.24
C ASP A 153 10.91 -43.61 58.06
N VAL A 154 9.99 -44.56 58.16
CA VAL A 154 8.76 -44.43 58.97
C VAL A 154 9.08 -44.28 60.45
N LEU A 155 9.92 -45.14 61.03
CA LEU A 155 10.25 -45.08 62.46
C LEU A 155 11.08 -43.84 62.81
N ALA A 156 12.02 -43.43 61.95
CA ALA A 156 12.82 -42.23 62.15
C ALA A 156 11.95 -40.96 62.08
N THR A 157 11.04 -40.86 61.11
CA THR A 157 10.09 -39.74 61.00
C THR A 157 9.08 -39.74 62.14
N ALA A 158 8.73 -40.90 62.69
CA ALA A 158 7.95 -41.02 63.93
C ALA A 158 8.75 -40.63 65.20
N GLY A 159 10.04 -40.31 65.09
CA GLY A 159 10.91 -39.91 66.19
C GLY A 159 11.43 -41.09 67.03
N LEU A 160 11.40 -42.32 66.51
CA LEU A 160 11.90 -43.53 67.17
C LEU A 160 13.31 -43.86 66.66
N ARG A 161 14.31 -43.78 67.54
CA ARG A 161 15.71 -44.09 67.18
C ARG A 161 15.98 -45.58 67.29
N GLU A 162 16.53 -46.14 66.23
CA GLU A 162 16.95 -47.54 66.17
C GLU A 162 17.99 -47.87 67.27
N GLY A 163 17.79 -48.99 67.97
CA GLY A 163 18.67 -49.45 69.05
C GLY A 163 18.59 -48.66 70.35
N VAL A 164 17.85 -47.54 70.37
CA VAL A 164 17.61 -46.72 71.57
C VAL A 164 16.15 -46.79 72.00
N ASP A 165 15.24 -46.45 71.09
CA ASP A 165 13.81 -46.42 71.34
C ASP A 165 13.13 -47.74 70.96
N TYR A 166 13.72 -48.60 70.11
CA TYR A 166 13.22 -49.95 69.82
C TYR A 166 14.37 -50.92 69.51
N ARG A 167 14.12 -52.24 69.60
CA ARG A 167 15.09 -53.29 69.27
C ARG A 167 14.82 -53.83 67.85
N PRO A 168 15.64 -53.50 66.84
CA PRO A 168 15.43 -53.98 65.47
C PRO A 168 15.72 -55.47 65.34
N THR A 169 14.91 -56.16 64.54
CA THR A 169 15.20 -57.50 64.01
C THR A 169 15.02 -57.49 62.49
N GLY A 170 15.73 -58.38 61.80
CA GLY A 170 15.77 -58.42 60.34
C GLY A 170 15.44 -59.79 59.76
N PHE A 171 14.31 -60.35 60.17
CA PHE A 171 13.80 -61.62 59.66
C PHE A 171 13.10 -61.45 58.31
N PRO A 172 13.23 -62.44 57.39
CA PRO A 172 12.39 -62.55 56.20
C PRO A 172 10.90 -62.60 56.54
N MET A 173 10.03 -62.21 55.62
CA MET A 173 8.59 -61.98 55.89
C MET A 173 7.90 -63.18 56.56
N GLN A 174 8.07 -64.39 56.03
CA GLN A 174 7.45 -65.59 56.61
C GLN A 174 7.96 -65.89 58.03
N THR A 175 9.28 -65.75 58.24
CA THR A 175 9.90 -65.91 59.55
C THR A 175 9.47 -64.81 60.53
N ALA A 176 9.26 -63.58 60.05
CA ALA A 176 8.76 -62.47 60.86
C ALA A 176 7.33 -62.73 61.37
N PHE A 177 6.42 -63.24 60.52
CA PHE A 177 5.08 -63.63 60.98
C PHE A 177 5.11 -64.77 62.00
N GLN A 178 6.01 -65.75 61.83
CA GLN A 178 6.21 -66.82 62.81
C GLN A 178 6.78 -66.27 64.13
N ALA A 179 7.76 -65.37 64.05
CA ALA A 179 8.38 -64.70 65.19
C ALA A 179 7.37 -63.84 65.97
N LEU A 180 6.46 -63.16 65.24
CA LEU A 180 5.37 -62.37 65.81
C LEU A 180 4.36 -63.25 66.52
N ARG A 181 4.01 -64.41 65.94
CA ARG A 181 3.14 -65.43 66.57
C ARG A 181 3.77 -66.05 67.82
N ALA A 182 5.09 -66.26 67.80
CA ALA A 182 5.86 -66.83 68.90
C ALA A 182 6.24 -65.81 69.99
N GLU A 183 5.75 -64.58 69.89
CA GLU A 183 6.02 -63.47 70.84
C GLU A 183 7.51 -63.10 70.97
N THR A 184 8.34 -63.48 70.00
CA THR A 184 9.76 -63.12 69.97
C THR A 184 10.00 -61.69 69.44
N ILE A 185 9.01 -61.15 68.72
CA ILE A 185 8.91 -59.75 68.31
C ILE A 185 7.51 -59.23 68.64
N ASP A 186 7.37 -57.91 68.80
CA ASP A 186 6.13 -57.23 69.19
C ASP A 186 5.41 -56.60 68.00
N ALA A 187 6.16 -56.21 66.97
CA ALA A 187 5.63 -55.68 65.72
C ALA A 187 6.53 -56.07 64.54
N MET A 188 5.96 -56.08 63.33
CA MET A 188 6.73 -56.13 62.10
C MET A 188 6.26 -55.04 61.14
N ILE A 189 7.19 -54.40 60.44
CA ILE A 189 6.90 -53.48 59.35
C ILE A 189 7.29 -54.18 58.05
N VAL A 190 6.36 -54.19 57.10
CA VAL A 190 6.55 -54.81 55.78
C VAL A 190 6.00 -53.89 54.71
N THR A 191 6.74 -53.72 53.64
CA THR A 191 6.28 -53.07 52.41
C THR A 191 5.88 -54.17 51.44
N ALA A 192 4.61 -54.21 51.06
CA ALA A 192 4.03 -55.22 50.19
C ALA A 192 2.73 -54.70 49.57
N ALA A 193 2.19 -55.39 48.56
CA ALA A 193 0.86 -55.06 48.03
C ALA A 193 -0.25 -55.05 49.10
N GLY A 194 -1.28 -54.27 48.82
CA GLY A 194 -2.39 -54.04 49.74
C GLY A 194 -3.20 -55.30 50.07
N ASN A 195 -3.17 -56.30 49.20
CA ASN A 195 -3.86 -57.58 49.34
C ASN A 195 -3.02 -58.68 50.01
N LEU A 196 -1.92 -58.35 50.69
CA LEU A 196 -1.09 -59.32 51.42
C LEU A 196 -1.96 -60.26 52.30
N ASP A 197 -1.90 -61.56 52.05
CA ASP A 197 -2.63 -62.57 52.82
C ASP A 197 -1.96 -62.81 54.18
N PHE A 198 -2.73 -62.72 55.27
CA PHE A 198 -2.26 -62.94 56.63
C PHE A 198 -3.37 -63.52 57.50
N ASP A 199 -2.99 -64.19 58.58
CA ASP A 199 -3.93 -64.72 59.57
C ASP A 199 -4.57 -63.58 60.37
N ALA A 200 -5.71 -63.07 59.87
CA ALA A 200 -6.46 -61.97 60.49
C ALA A 200 -7.08 -62.32 61.85
N GLN A 201 -7.06 -63.60 62.26
CA GLN A 201 -7.45 -63.99 63.62
C GLN A 201 -6.28 -63.82 64.60
N ALA A 202 -5.03 -63.99 64.14
CA ALA A 202 -3.82 -63.88 64.96
C ALA A 202 -3.19 -62.49 64.95
N PHE A 203 -3.33 -61.72 63.87
CA PHE A 203 -2.66 -60.45 63.67
C PHE A 203 -3.62 -59.32 63.27
N GLN A 204 -3.19 -58.08 63.47
CA GLN A 204 -3.89 -56.89 63.01
C GLN A 204 -2.91 -55.84 62.47
N ARG A 205 -3.40 -54.98 61.58
CA ARG A 205 -2.64 -53.85 61.04
C ARG A 205 -2.79 -52.62 61.94
N LEU A 206 -1.72 -51.84 62.04
CA LEU A 206 -1.64 -50.57 62.72
C LEU A 206 -1.61 -49.43 61.69
N ALA A 207 -2.47 -48.43 61.85
CA ALA A 207 -2.51 -47.27 60.95
C ALA A 207 -1.30 -46.34 61.14
N LEU A 208 -0.77 -45.81 60.04
CA LEU A 208 0.23 -44.76 60.07
C LEU A 208 -0.44 -43.39 60.26
N PRO A 209 0.13 -42.46 61.05
CA PRO A 209 -0.41 -41.10 61.16
C PRO A 209 -0.36 -40.35 59.82
N ALA A 210 -1.46 -39.73 59.40
CA ALA A 210 -1.53 -38.97 58.15
C ALA A 210 -0.42 -37.91 58.01
N SER A 211 -0.12 -37.18 59.10
CA SER A 211 0.96 -36.19 59.11
C SER A 211 2.34 -36.76 58.83
N LEU A 212 2.59 -38.03 59.19
CA LEU A 212 3.85 -38.71 58.92
C LEU A 212 3.94 -39.10 57.44
N ILE A 213 2.84 -39.57 56.87
CA ILE A 213 2.72 -39.90 55.44
C ILE A 213 2.95 -38.63 54.62
N ASP A 214 2.26 -37.53 54.95
CA ASP A 214 2.40 -36.25 54.26
C ASP A 214 3.85 -35.73 54.30
N THR A 215 4.53 -35.88 55.45
CA THR A 215 5.94 -35.48 55.60
C THR A 215 6.83 -36.32 54.69
N LEU A 216 6.69 -37.65 54.74
CA LEU A 216 7.51 -38.55 53.93
C LEU A 216 7.28 -38.39 52.42
N ALA A 217 6.03 -38.22 51.99
CA ALA A 217 5.66 -37.99 50.59
C ALA A 217 6.10 -36.60 50.09
N THR A 218 6.13 -35.58 50.95
CA THR A 218 6.61 -34.23 50.58
C THR A 218 8.13 -34.18 50.47
N ASP A 219 8.84 -34.83 51.40
CA ASP A 219 10.30 -34.72 51.49
C ASP A 219 11.02 -35.66 50.52
N ASN A 220 10.34 -36.67 49.96
CA ASN A 220 10.97 -37.70 49.14
C ASN A 220 10.15 -38.00 47.86
N ALA A 221 10.76 -37.78 46.69
CA ALA A 221 10.16 -37.90 45.36
C ALA A 221 9.82 -39.34 44.91
N TYR A 222 9.86 -40.33 45.80
CA TYR A 222 9.57 -41.72 45.49
C TYR A 222 8.45 -42.31 46.36
N TYR A 223 8.02 -41.58 47.41
CA TYR A 223 6.84 -41.93 48.19
C TYR A 223 5.60 -41.23 47.65
N ASP A 224 4.45 -41.91 47.70
CA ASP A 224 3.12 -41.34 47.47
C ASP A 224 2.20 -41.66 48.68
N ALA A 225 1.05 -40.99 48.74
CA ALA A 225 0.02 -41.29 49.72
C ALA A 225 -0.94 -42.35 49.17
N GLY A 226 -0.86 -43.56 49.72
CA GLY A 226 -1.74 -44.67 49.37
C GLY A 226 -2.89 -44.85 50.33
N GLU A 227 -3.81 -45.75 50.01
CA GLU A 227 -4.91 -46.16 50.89
C GLU A 227 -4.84 -47.67 51.17
N GLN A 228 -5.03 -48.05 52.43
CA GLN A 228 -5.14 -49.46 52.83
C GLN A 228 -6.39 -49.70 53.68
N VAL A 229 -6.91 -50.91 53.61
CA VAL A 229 -8.07 -51.33 54.43
C VAL A 229 -7.58 -51.95 55.74
N ILE A 230 -8.02 -51.39 56.86
CA ILE A 230 -7.84 -51.96 58.21
C ILE A 230 -9.22 -52.23 58.80
N GLY A 231 -9.61 -53.51 58.89
CA GLY A 231 -10.98 -53.88 59.24
C GLY A 231 -11.95 -53.46 58.15
N ASP A 232 -12.95 -52.64 58.49
CA ASP A 232 -13.93 -52.09 57.54
C ASP A 232 -13.66 -50.62 57.16
N VAL A 233 -12.48 -50.09 57.52
CA VAL A 233 -12.12 -48.67 57.32
C VAL A 233 -10.93 -48.55 56.37
N VAL A 234 -11.06 -47.65 55.39
CA VAL A 234 -9.95 -47.22 54.53
C VAL A 234 -9.14 -46.16 55.28
N VAL A 235 -7.84 -46.38 55.43
CA VAL A 235 -6.92 -45.46 56.11
C VAL A 235 -5.75 -45.13 55.19
N PRO A 236 -5.18 -43.91 55.29
CA PRO A 236 -4.00 -43.56 54.51
C PRO A 236 -2.79 -44.38 54.95
N THR A 237 -1.90 -44.63 54.00
CA THR A 237 -0.61 -45.28 54.23
C THR A 237 0.45 -44.73 53.29
N LEU A 238 1.71 -45.09 53.52
CA LEU A 238 2.81 -44.73 52.64
C LEU A 238 2.88 -45.72 51.48
N GLU A 239 2.89 -45.22 50.25
CA GLU A 239 3.02 -45.98 49.00
C GLU A 239 4.43 -45.80 48.41
N VAL A 240 5.01 -46.90 47.95
CA VAL A 240 6.08 -46.93 46.94
C VAL A 240 5.59 -47.75 45.76
N ARG A 241 6.26 -47.70 44.62
CA ARG A 241 5.82 -48.41 43.42
C ARG A 241 6.87 -49.38 42.94
N ALA A 242 6.43 -50.60 42.63
CA ALA A 242 7.25 -51.57 41.92
C ALA A 242 7.41 -51.13 40.47
N PHE A 243 8.64 -51.14 39.97
CA PHE A 243 8.99 -50.80 38.61
C PHE A 243 9.79 -51.93 37.98
N LEU A 244 9.54 -52.16 36.71
CA LEU A 244 10.43 -52.91 35.85
C LEU A 244 11.55 -51.96 35.40
N PHE A 245 12.79 -52.34 35.68
CA PHE A 245 13.99 -51.63 35.24
C PHE A 245 14.80 -52.50 34.29
N ALA A 246 15.50 -51.85 33.36
CA ALA A 246 16.47 -52.50 32.48
C ALA A 246 17.79 -51.73 32.50
N ARG A 247 18.89 -52.45 32.23
CA ARG A 247 20.18 -51.81 31.95
C ARG A 247 20.08 -50.95 30.69
N ASN A 248 20.80 -49.83 30.67
CA ASN A 248 20.81 -48.96 29.48
C ASN A 248 21.44 -49.62 28.24
N ASP A 249 22.25 -50.66 28.43
CA ASP A 249 22.90 -51.46 27.38
C ASP A 249 22.29 -52.86 27.22
N ALA A 250 21.10 -53.10 27.79
CA ALA A 250 20.33 -54.31 27.52
C ALA A 250 20.02 -54.41 26.02
N PRO A 251 19.98 -55.62 25.41
CA PRO A 251 19.69 -55.75 23.99
C PRO A 251 18.35 -55.09 23.63
N ASP A 252 18.38 -54.11 22.71
CA ASP A 252 17.20 -53.36 22.29
C ASP A 252 16.01 -54.27 21.91
N GLY A 253 16.31 -55.37 21.22
CA GLY A 253 15.32 -56.38 20.85
C GLY A 253 14.66 -57.08 22.03
N ALA A 254 15.37 -57.27 23.15
CA ALA A 254 14.82 -57.87 24.36
C ALA A 254 13.87 -56.90 25.07
N VAL A 255 14.26 -55.63 25.22
CA VAL A 255 13.42 -54.60 25.84
C VAL A 255 12.14 -54.37 25.03
N ALA A 256 12.25 -54.29 23.70
CA ALA A 256 11.11 -54.12 22.82
C ALA A 256 10.13 -55.30 22.88
N ARG A 257 10.62 -56.55 22.86
CA ARG A 257 9.76 -57.74 22.98
C ARG A 257 9.06 -57.83 24.33
N LEU A 258 9.79 -57.53 25.41
CA LEU A 258 9.22 -57.55 26.76
C LEU A 258 8.11 -56.50 26.88
N MET A 259 8.31 -55.30 26.33
CA MET A 259 7.31 -54.24 26.32
C MET A 259 6.10 -54.54 25.42
N ASP A 260 6.33 -55.07 24.21
CA ASP A 260 5.25 -55.49 23.31
C ASP A 260 4.38 -56.57 23.95
N GLY A 261 5.02 -57.56 24.56
CA GLY A 261 4.34 -58.60 25.32
C GLY A 261 3.56 -58.05 26.53
N LEU A 262 4.19 -57.14 27.27
CA LEU A 262 3.59 -56.49 28.44
C LEU A 262 2.34 -55.67 28.06
N LEU A 263 2.41 -54.88 26.99
CA LEU A 263 1.28 -54.08 26.50
C LEU A 263 0.18 -54.95 25.88
N THR A 264 0.54 -55.99 25.14
CA THR A 264 -0.42 -56.91 24.50
C THR A 264 -1.27 -57.66 25.53
N HIS A 265 -0.65 -58.05 26.65
CA HIS A 265 -1.31 -58.83 27.71
C HIS A 265 -1.62 -58.01 28.97
N TRP A 266 -1.58 -56.67 28.89
CA TRP A 266 -1.77 -55.80 30.06
C TRP A 266 -3.14 -56.02 30.73
N ASP A 267 -4.20 -56.13 29.92
CA ASP A 267 -5.55 -56.40 30.40
C ASP A 267 -5.70 -57.81 31.01
N ASP A 268 -4.91 -58.78 30.53
CA ASP A 268 -4.91 -60.16 31.05
C ASP A 268 -4.19 -60.26 32.41
N LEU A 269 -3.22 -59.37 32.69
CA LEU A 269 -2.46 -59.30 33.94
C LEU A 269 -3.23 -58.59 35.07
N THR A 270 -4.15 -57.69 34.70
CA THR A 270 -4.88 -56.81 35.65
C THR A 270 -5.71 -57.56 36.70
N PRO A 271 -6.39 -58.69 36.39
CA PRO A 271 -7.15 -59.46 37.39
C PRO A 271 -6.28 -60.11 38.47
N ASP A 272 -5.08 -60.57 38.12
CA ASP A 272 -4.17 -61.29 39.02
C ASP A 272 -3.23 -60.33 39.80
N VAL A 273 -3.13 -59.07 39.34
CA VAL A 273 -2.22 -58.06 39.89
C VAL A 273 -2.98 -56.73 40.07
N PRO A 274 -3.72 -56.56 41.17
CA PRO A 274 -4.53 -55.36 41.39
C PRO A 274 -3.63 -54.12 41.54
N GLY A 275 -4.00 -53.04 40.86
CA GLY A 275 -3.32 -51.74 40.95
C GLY A 275 -2.26 -51.45 39.87
N LEU A 276 -2.25 -52.19 38.76
CA LEU A 276 -1.42 -51.85 37.59
C LEU A 276 -1.79 -50.47 37.02
N ALA A 277 -0.78 -49.69 36.63
CA ALA A 277 -0.96 -48.38 35.99
C ALA A 277 -1.57 -48.49 34.58
N GLU A 278 -2.30 -47.50 34.10
CA GLU A 278 -2.76 -47.47 32.69
C GLU A 278 -1.56 -47.14 31.77
N PRO A 279 -1.38 -47.82 30.62
CA PRO A 279 -0.28 -47.56 29.69
C PRO A 279 -0.12 -46.10 29.26
N GLU A 280 -1.23 -45.37 29.09
CA GLU A 280 -1.27 -43.94 28.76
C GLU A 280 -0.66 -43.05 29.87
N THR A 281 -0.59 -43.56 31.09
CA THR A 281 -0.06 -42.86 32.25
C THR A 281 1.39 -43.20 32.55
N PHE A 282 2.01 -44.15 31.83
CA PHE A 282 3.37 -44.61 32.14
C PHE A 282 4.37 -43.47 32.17
N LEU A 283 4.32 -42.55 31.20
CA LEU A 283 5.26 -41.43 31.13
C LEU A 283 4.97 -40.33 32.18
N ARG A 284 3.88 -40.44 32.94
CA ARG A 284 3.53 -39.54 34.05
C ARG A 284 4.10 -40.09 35.36
N ARG A 285 4.74 -39.22 36.17
CA ARG A 285 5.32 -39.56 37.50
C ARG A 285 6.41 -40.64 37.50
N SER A 286 7.40 -40.53 36.62
CA SER A 286 8.63 -41.33 36.79
C SER A 286 9.73 -40.51 37.44
N PRO A 287 10.26 -40.94 38.61
CA PRO A 287 11.41 -40.28 39.25
C PRO A 287 12.73 -40.53 38.50
N LEU A 288 12.74 -41.46 37.53
CA LEU A 288 13.92 -41.90 36.78
C LEU A 288 13.69 -41.84 35.26
N PRO A 289 14.76 -41.73 34.45
CA PRO A 289 14.67 -41.77 32.99
C PRO A 289 14.05 -43.08 32.48
N TYR A 290 13.26 -43.00 31.40
CA TYR A 290 12.71 -44.16 30.70
C TYR A 290 13.70 -44.73 29.68
N HIS A 291 13.69 -46.05 29.50
CA HIS A 291 14.49 -46.73 28.49
C HIS A 291 14.01 -46.34 27.08
N PRO A 292 14.91 -46.01 26.12
CA PRO A 292 14.53 -45.56 24.78
C PRO A 292 13.57 -46.52 24.06
N GLU A 293 13.86 -47.82 24.08
CA GLU A 293 13.01 -48.84 23.45
C GLU A 293 11.67 -49.03 24.16
N ALA A 294 11.59 -48.85 25.48
CA ALA A 294 10.32 -48.92 26.19
C ALA A 294 9.41 -47.74 25.84
N ARG A 295 10.00 -46.54 25.75
CA ARG A 295 9.29 -45.35 25.26
C ARG A 295 8.85 -45.52 23.80
N ARG A 296 9.70 -46.12 22.96
CA ARG A 296 9.36 -46.41 21.56
C ARG A 296 8.19 -47.37 21.44
N ALA A 297 8.16 -48.45 22.22
CA ALA A 297 7.05 -49.40 22.26
C ALA A 297 5.72 -48.72 22.64
N LEU A 298 5.73 -47.81 23.63
CA LEU A 298 4.55 -47.00 23.99
C LEU A 298 4.09 -46.09 22.85
N VAL A 299 5.02 -45.53 22.08
CA VAL A 299 4.71 -44.70 20.91
C VAL A 299 4.11 -45.54 19.77
N ASP A 300 4.71 -46.69 19.47
CA ASP A 300 4.25 -47.59 18.41
C ASP A 300 2.87 -48.19 18.73
N ALA A 301 2.56 -48.42 20.02
CA ALA A 301 1.26 -48.86 20.50
C ALA A 301 0.21 -47.73 20.61
N GLY A 302 0.62 -46.46 20.43
CA GLY A 302 -0.28 -45.30 20.48
C GLY A 302 -0.60 -44.78 21.89
N HIS A 303 0.09 -45.27 22.92
CA HIS A 303 -0.05 -44.80 24.31
C HIS A 303 0.83 -43.59 24.63
N ALA A 304 1.79 -43.24 23.76
CA ALA A 304 2.66 -42.06 23.91
C ALA A 304 2.93 -41.35 22.58
N ASN A 305 3.30 -40.07 22.63
CA ASN A 305 3.70 -39.31 21.44
C ASN A 305 5.21 -39.43 21.13
N PRO A 306 5.61 -39.48 19.84
CA PRO A 306 7.01 -39.59 19.45
C PRO A 306 7.83 -38.41 19.96
N GLU A 307 9.12 -38.65 20.23
CA GLU A 307 10.04 -37.58 20.62
C GLU A 307 10.18 -36.56 19.47
N PRO A 308 9.91 -35.26 19.69
CA PRO A 308 9.90 -34.33 18.57
C PRO A 308 11.33 -34.01 18.13
N ALA A 309 11.60 -34.14 16.83
CA ALA A 309 12.89 -33.78 16.21
C ALA A 309 13.03 -32.25 16.05
N TYR A 310 13.07 -31.52 17.16
CA TYR A 310 13.15 -30.05 17.19
C TYR A 310 14.36 -29.48 16.44
N TRP A 311 15.47 -30.21 16.41
CA TRP A 311 16.71 -29.81 15.75
C TRP A 311 16.52 -29.54 14.26
N MET A 312 15.65 -30.29 13.57
CA MET A 312 15.38 -30.09 12.14
C MET A 312 14.73 -28.73 11.88
N TRP A 313 13.84 -28.28 12.76
CA TRP A 313 13.19 -26.97 12.67
C TRP A 313 14.11 -25.83 13.03
N ILE A 314 14.99 -26.01 14.02
CA ILE A 314 16.05 -25.04 14.34
C ILE A 314 16.95 -24.84 13.12
N VAL A 315 17.34 -25.93 12.45
CA VAL A 315 18.16 -25.88 11.23
C VAL A 315 17.41 -25.18 10.08
N ILE A 316 16.13 -25.49 9.86
CA ILE A 316 15.30 -24.83 8.83
C ILE A 316 15.21 -23.32 9.09
N TRP A 317 14.89 -22.90 10.31
CA TRP A 317 14.76 -21.48 10.63
C TRP A 317 16.09 -20.75 10.63
N LEU A 318 17.17 -21.38 11.08
CA LEU A 318 18.53 -20.82 10.98
C LEU A 318 18.97 -20.68 9.52
N ALA A 319 18.61 -21.62 8.64
CA ALA A 319 18.85 -21.53 7.21
C ALA A 319 18.05 -20.38 6.56
N ILE A 320 16.78 -20.20 6.94
CA ILE A 320 15.95 -19.07 6.48
C ILE A 320 16.53 -17.73 6.97
N LEU A 321 16.96 -17.65 8.23
CA LEU A 321 17.56 -16.46 8.83
C LEU A 321 18.89 -16.09 8.18
N THR A 322 19.79 -17.05 8.02
CA THR A 322 21.10 -16.84 7.38
C THR A 322 20.96 -16.48 5.90
N SER A 323 20.03 -17.11 5.19
CA SER A 323 19.69 -16.76 3.80
C SER A 323 19.09 -15.35 3.70
N SER A 324 18.19 -14.97 4.61
CA SER A 324 17.59 -13.63 4.63
C SER A 324 18.60 -12.54 5.02
N PHE A 325 19.50 -12.82 5.97
CA PHE A 325 20.58 -11.91 6.35
C PHE A 325 21.62 -11.75 5.22
N ALA A 326 21.97 -12.85 4.53
CA ALA A 326 22.77 -12.81 3.32
C ALA A 326 22.08 -11.93 2.26
N ALA A 327 20.80 -12.13 1.98
CA ALA A 327 20.03 -11.32 1.04
C ALA A 327 20.06 -9.81 1.37
N VAL A 328 19.86 -9.43 2.63
CA VAL A 328 19.89 -8.02 3.08
C VAL A 328 21.30 -7.42 2.97
N THR A 329 22.33 -8.15 3.39
CA THR A 329 23.72 -7.67 3.27
C THR A 329 24.13 -7.55 1.79
N PHE A 330 23.64 -8.44 0.92
CA PHE A 330 23.86 -8.38 -0.52
C PHE A 330 23.04 -7.30 -1.25
N GLN A 331 21.94 -6.78 -0.67
CA GLN A 331 21.16 -5.65 -1.21
C GLN A 331 21.90 -4.30 -1.13
N SER A 332 22.95 -4.18 -0.31
CA SER A 332 23.63 -2.89 -0.05
C SER A 332 24.81 -2.61 -0.98
N SER A 333 24.58 -2.56 -2.30
CA SER A 333 25.56 -1.90 -3.21
C SER A 333 24.93 -0.82 -4.08
N TYR A 334 24.43 0.20 -3.39
CA TYR A 334 24.29 1.55 -3.92
C TYR A 334 25.48 2.38 -3.41
N ASP A 335 26.13 3.14 -4.29
CA ASP A 335 27.10 4.15 -3.84
C ASP A 335 26.34 5.35 -3.23
N ARG A 336 27.03 6.25 -2.51
CA ARG A 336 26.43 7.46 -1.86
C ARG A 336 25.66 8.38 -2.83
N THR A 337 25.75 8.12 -4.14
CA THR A 337 25.06 8.82 -5.23
C THR A 337 23.80 8.10 -5.75
N GLY A 338 23.39 6.96 -5.16
CA GLY A 338 22.14 6.28 -5.52
C GLY A 338 22.17 5.44 -6.81
N VAL A 339 23.32 5.25 -7.45
CA VAL A 339 23.46 4.39 -8.63
C VAL A 339 23.63 2.92 -8.23
N ARG A 340 22.82 2.03 -8.82
CA ARG A 340 22.89 0.57 -8.63
C ARG A 340 24.15 0.04 -9.34
N ARG A 341 25.09 -0.58 -8.61
CA ARG A 341 26.23 -1.26 -9.24
C ARG A 341 25.76 -2.51 -9.98
N GLU A 342 25.73 -2.47 -11.32
CA GLU A 342 25.55 -3.69 -12.11
C GLU A 342 26.72 -4.66 -11.87
N ARG A 343 26.43 -5.84 -11.33
CA ARG A 343 27.41 -6.91 -11.14
C ARG A 343 27.19 -8.01 -12.19
N ARG A 344 28.06 -8.06 -13.21
CA ARG A 344 28.19 -9.23 -14.11
C ARG A 344 28.82 -10.39 -13.34
N GLY A 345 28.00 -11.37 -12.92
CA GLY A 345 28.46 -12.60 -12.25
C GLY A 345 28.00 -13.87 -12.98
N ARG A 346 28.86 -14.87 -13.04
CA ARG A 346 28.82 -16.10 -13.88
C ARG A 346 27.64 -17.08 -13.67
N PHE A 347 26.65 -16.79 -12.82
CA PHE A 347 25.54 -17.72 -12.52
C PHE A 347 24.18 -17.00 -12.42
N ALA A 348 23.59 -16.68 -13.58
CA ALA A 348 22.34 -15.92 -13.69
C ALA A 348 21.13 -16.59 -13.00
N GLY A 349 21.02 -17.92 -13.05
CA GLY A 349 19.90 -18.66 -12.43
C GLY A 349 19.92 -18.63 -10.91
N LEU A 350 21.10 -18.83 -10.30
CA LEU A 350 21.28 -18.72 -8.84
C LEU A 350 21.05 -17.27 -8.37
N GLN A 351 21.45 -16.29 -9.17
CA GLN A 351 21.23 -14.87 -8.90
C GLN A 351 19.75 -14.47 -9.00
N THR A 352 19.02 -15.03 -9.96
CA THR A 352 17.58 -14.76 -10.10
C THR A 352 16.79 -15.42 -8.97
N ALA A 353 17.20 -16.64 -8.57
CA ALA A 353 16.67 -17.30 -7.40
C ALA A 353 16.97 -16.51 -6.12
N LEU A 354 18.20 -16.03 -5.92
CA LEU A 354 18.61 -15.16 -4.81
C LEU A 354 17.89 -13.80 -4.84
N ASP A 355 17.68 -13.18 -5.99
CA ASP A 355 16.94 -11.91 -6.11
C ASP A 355 15.43 -12.09 -5.88
N LEU A 356 14.85 -13.24 -6.25
CA LEU A 356 13.48 -13.63 -5.86
C LEU A 356 13.40 -13.87 -4.34
N TRP A 357 14.40 -14.55 -3.78
CA TRP A 357 14.52 -14.84 -2.34
C TRP A 357 15.00 -13.66 -1.49
N ALA A 358 15.56 -12.61 -2.10
CA ALA A 358 16.03 -11.37 -1.46
C ALA A 358 14.99 -10.25 -1.53
N ARG A 359 13.84 -10.50 -2.16
CA ARG A 359 12.66 -9.64 -2.08
C ARG A 359 11.82 -9.74 -0.80
N PRO A 360 12.07 -10.60 0.22
CA PRO A 360 11.21 -10.57 1.37
C PRO A 360 11.47 -9.28 2.12
N SER A 361 10.41 -8.48 2.13
CA SER A 361 10.13 -7.44 3.11
C SER A 361 10.71 -7.80 4.48
N PRO A 362 11.17 -6.82 5.28
CA PRO A 362 11.54 -6.98 6.70
C PRO A 362 10.60 -7.90 7.51
N TRP A 363 9.36 -8.06 7.04
CA TRP A 363 8.41 -9.09 7.45
C TRP A 363 8.98 -10.50 7.61
N VAL A 364 9.64 -11.08 6.60
CA VAL A 364 10.03 -12.51 6.70
C VAL A 364 11.11 -12.70 7.75
N ILE A 365 12.03 -11.74 7.90
CA ILE A 365 13.03 -11.76 8.96
C ILE A 365 12.34 -11.65 10.33
N GLY A 366 11.38 -10.73 10.46
CA GLY A 366 10.60 -10.57 11.70
C GLY A 366 9.82 -11.83 12.07
N VAL A 367 9.09 -12.41 11.11
CA VAL A 367 8.33 -13.66 11.31
C VAL A 367 9.25 -14.83 11.64
N SER A 368 10.43 -14.91 11.00
CA SER A 368 11.41 -15.98 11.26
C SER A 368 12.03 -15.89 12.64
N LEU A 369 12.44 -14.67 13.07
CA LEU A 369 12.95 -14.43 14.41
C LEU A 369 11.90 -14.73 15.46
N PHE A 370 10.65 -14.34 15.20
CA PHE A 370 9.53 -14.60 16.11
C PHE A 370 9.25 -16.10 16.25
N ALA A 371 9.15 -16.83 15.14
CA ALA A 371 8.95 -18.28 15.14
C ALA A 371 10.10 -19.05 15.81
N LEU A 372 11.36 -18.64 15.57
CA LEU A 372 12.52 -19.23 16.24
C LEU A 372 12.51 -18.95 17.75
N THR A 373 12.10 -17.74 18.16
CA THR A 373 11.99 -17.37 19.59
C THR A 373 10.91 -18.19 20.28
N LEU A 374 9.73 -18.37 19.65
CA LEU A 374 8.68 -19.24 20.17
C LEU A 374 9.16 -20.69 20.31
N LEU A 375 9.87 -21.22 19.30
CA LEU A 375 10.40 -22.57 19.33
C LEU A 375 11.41 -22.79 20.47
N LEU A 376 12.33 -21.85 20.67
CA LEU A 376 13.30 -21.89 21.77
C LEU A 376 12.61 -21.75 23.13
N ALA A 377 11.57 -20.92 23.23
CA ALA A 377 10.77 -20.76 24.44
C ALA A 377 10.03 -22.07 24.79
N LEU A 378 9.45 -22.77 23.82
CA LEU A 378 8.80 -24.07 24.04
C LEU A 378 9.78 -25.12 24.56
N LEU A 379 10.97 -25.17 23.97
CA LEU A 379 12.03 -26.09 24.39
C LEU A 379 12.48 -25.81 25.82
N ALA A 380 12.71 -24.53 26.14
CA ALA A 380 13.06 -24.10 27.48
C ALA A 380 11.95 -24.45 28.49
N LEU A 381 10.68 -24.20 28.13
CA LEU A 381 9.52 -24.54 28.97
C LEU A 381 9.45 -26.03 29.26
N ARG A 382 9.51 -26.89 28.22
CA ARG A 382 9.47 -28.36 28.41
C ARG A 382 10.64 -28.84 29.25
N SER A 383 11.84 -28.30 29.02
CA SER A 383 13.02 -28.68 29.80
C SER A 383 12.90 -28.31 31.28
N ALA A 384 12.31 -27.15 31.58
CA ALA A 384 12.10 -26.68 32.94
C ALA A 384 11.03 -27.52 33.66
N GLU A 385 9.90 -27.79 33.00
CA GLU A 385 8.82 -28.61 33.57
C GLU A 385 9.23 -30.07 33.73
N ALA A 386 9.99 -30.64 32.79
CA ALA A 386 10.54 -31.99 32.92
C ALA A 386 11.61 -32.12 34.03
N GLY A 387 12.35 -31.05 34.33
CA GLY A 387 13.23 -31.02 35.50
C GLY A 387 12.42 -30.98 36.79
N TYR A 388 11.49 -30.02 36.88
CA TYR A 388 10.65 -29.81 38.07
C TYR A 388 9.77 -31.01 38.41
N ALA A 389 9.20 -31.68 37.41
CA ALA A 389 8.39 -32.88 37.60
C ALA A 389 9.19 -34.07 38.14
N ARG A 390 10.47 -34.22 37.74
CA ARG A 390 11.35 -35.29 38.25
C ARG A 390 11.74 -35.07 39.71
N ASP A 391 12.08 -33.83 40.07
CA ASP A 391 12.55 -33.51 41.42
C ASP A 391 11.45 -33.65 42.49
N LEU A 392 10.17 -33.51 42.11
CA LEU A 392 9.02 -33.53 43.01
C LEU A 392 8.01 -34.66 42.73
N ASN A 393 8.34 -35.58 41.83
CA ASN A 393 7.48 -36.69 41.40
C ASN A 393 6.07 -36.27 40.93
N LEU A 394 5.98 -35.13 40.24
CA LEU A 394 4.71 -34.59 39.77
C LEU A 394 4.38 -35.09 38.36
N ASP A 395 3.09 -35.07 38.02
CA ASP A 395 2.64 -35.24 36.65
C ASP A 395 3.22 -34.12 35.78
N ASN A 396 3.96 -34.46 34.72
CA ASN A 396 4.44 -33.47 33.76
C ASN A 396 3.34 -33.19 32.71
N PRO A 397 2.66 -32.03 32.74
CA PRO A 397 1.57 -31.73 31.81
C PRO A 397 2.04 -31.55 30.36
N PHE A 398 3.36 -31.39 30.14
CA PHE A 398 3.96 -31.23 28.82
C PHE A 398 4.73 -32.48 28.37
N ALA A 399 4.59 -33.64 29.03
CA ALA A 399 5.32 -34.86 28.67
C ALA A 399 4.99 -35.35 27.24
N ASP A 400 3.73 -35.27 26.85
CA ASP A 400 3.24 -35.84 25.58
C ASP A 400 2.94 -34.80 24.50
N PHE A 401 3.29 -33.53 24.69
CA PHE A 401 2.97 -32.49 23.70
C PHE A 401 3.71 -32.71 22.38
N THR A 402 2.97 -32.72 21.27
CA THR A 402 3.57 -32.63 19.92
C THR A 402 4.05 -31.20 19.64
N LEU A 403 4.87 -31.03 18.60
CA LEU A 403 5.40 -29.71 18.22
C LEU A 403 4.28 -28.75 17.76
N SER A 404 3.29 -29.26 17.01
CA SER A 404 2.13 -28.51 16.57
C SER A 404 1.24 -28.09 17.74
N GLU A 405 0.97 -29.01 18.67
CA GLU A 405 0.19 -28.70 19.87
C GLU A 405 0.91 -27.69 20.76
N GLY A 406 2.23 -27.84 20.96
CA GLY A 406 3.02 -26.86 21.71
C GLY A 406 3.03 -25.47 21.06
N PHE A 407 3.10 -25.40 19.73
CA PHE A 407 3.04 -24.12 19.01
C PHE A 407 1.65 -23.48 19.08
N ILE A 408 0.58 -24.25 18.86
CA ILE A 408 -0.81 -23.79 18.99
C ILE A 408 -1.06 -23.35 20.42
N TRP A 409 -0.64 -24.13 21.41
CA TRP A 409 -0.76 -23.79 22.82
C TRP A 409 -0.07 -22.47 23.14
N MET A 410 1.18 -22.25 22.68
CA MET A 410 1.87 -20.97 22.89
C MET A 410 1.15 -19.80 22.22
N LEU A 411 0.66 -19.99 20.98
CA LEU A 411 -0.04 -18.94 20.25
C LEU A 411 -1.36 -18.57 20.94
N THR A 412 -2.15 -19.57 21.34
CA THR A 412 -3.41 -19.40 22.05
C THR A 412 -3.17 -18.77 23.42
N PHE A 413 -2.16 -19.22 24.16
CA PHE A 413 -1.79 -18.63 25.45
C PHE A 413 -1.35 -17.17 25.32
N VAL A 414 -0.49 -16.85 24.36
CA VAL A 414 -0.02 -15.47 24.11
C VAL A 414 -1.16 -14.55 23.68
N ALA A 415 -2.12 -15.06 22.89
CA ALA A 415 -3.21 -14.26 22.36
C ALA A 415 -4.35 -14.03 23.37
N SER A 416 -4.69 -15.05 24.17
CA SER A 416 -5.92 -15.06 24.99
C SER A 416 -5.69 -15.41 26.46
N GLY A 417 -4.54 -15.97 26.81
CA GLY A 417 -4.26 -16.54 28.14
C GLY A 417 -5.00 -17.86 28.42
N PHE A 418 -5.72 -18.42 27.44
CA PHE A 418 -6.46 -19.68 27.57
C PHE A 418 -5.67 -20.88 27.04
N THR A 419 -5.91 -22.04 27.62
CA THR A 419 -5.32 -23.33 27.22
C THR A 419 -6.41 -24.39 27.08
N GLU A 420 -6.43 -25.12 25.96
CA GLU A 420 -7.46 -26.14 25.66
C GLU A 420 -7.26 -27.46 26.44
N ASN A 421 -6.02 -27.76 26.85
CA ASN A 421 -5.65 -29.03 27.51
C ASN A 421 -5.39 -28.91 29.02
N ASP A 422 -5.84 -27.83 29.69
CA ASP A 422 -5.54 -27.51 31.11
C ASP A 422 -4.05 -27.58 31.49
N ALA A 423 -3.15 -27.53 30.51
CA ALA A 423 -1.72 -27.58 30.71
C ALA A 423 -1.20 -26.20 31.10
N TYR A 424 -0.90 -26.03 32.38
CA TYR A 424 -0.24 -24.85 32.93
C TYR A 424 1.14 -25.21 33.47
N PRO A 425 2.15 -24.34 33.30
CA PRO A 425 3.46 -24.57 33.90
C PRO A 425 3.36 -24.59 35.42
N LEU A 426 3.85 -25.67 36.02
CA LEU A 426 3.91 -25.85 37.47
C LEU A 426 5.12 -25.11 38.04
N SER A 427 6.23 -25.13 37.31
CA SER A 427 7.48 -24.51 37.77
C SER A 427 7.38 -22.97 37.81
N VAL A 428 8.07 -22.36 38.78
CA VAL A 428 8.17 -20.88 38.85
C VAL A 428 8.84 -20.31 37.60
N MET A 429 9.83 -21.03 37.06
CA MET A 429 10.56 -20.60 35.88
C MET A 429 9.72 -20.72 34.60
N GLY A 430 8.92 -21.78 34.48
CA GLY A 430 7.96 -21.95 33.39
C GLY A 430 6.90 -20.86 33.38
N ARG A 431 6.34 -20.52 34.56
CA ARG A 431 5.41 -19.39 34.71
C ARG A 431 6.01 -18.05 34.31
N LEU A 432 7.25 -17.77 34.71
CA LEU A 432 7.95 -16.54 34.34
C LEU A 432 8.20 -16.47 32.83
N LEU A 433 8.66 -17.56 32.23
CA LEU A 433 8.97 -17.66 30.80
C LEU A 433 7.72 -17.40 29.95
N VAL A 434 6.60 -18.02 30.33
CA VAL A 434 5.31 -17.86 29.67
C VAL A 434 4.77 -16.42 29.82
N ALA A 435 4.95 -15.77 30.98
CA ALA A 435 4.60 -14.37 31.17
C ALA A 435 5.42 -13.42 30.27
N ILE A 436 6.74 -13.64 30.16
CA ILE A 436 7.60 -12.86 29.26
C ILE A 436 7.19 -13.07 27.80
N LEU A 437 6.86 -14.31 27.42
CA LEU A 437 6.41 -14.64 26.07
C LEU A 437 5.14 -13.89 25.68
N ALA A 438 4.19 -13.73 26.61
CA ALA A 438 2.98 -12.95 26.40
C ALA A 438 3.29 -11.46 26.10
N PHE A 439 4.22 -10.83 26.83
CA PHE A 439 4.65 -9.46 26.55
C PHE A 439 5.35 -9.33 25.19
N VAL A 440 6.24 -10.26 24.85
CA VAL A 440 6.94 -10.28 23.55
C VAL A 440 5.93 -10.48 22.40
N GLY A 441 4.96 -11.37 22.59
CA GLY A 441 3.92 -11.66 21.62
C GLY A 441 2.97 -10.50 21.31
N VAL A 442 2.66 -9.66 22.31
CA VAL A 442 1.87 -8.43 22.10
C VAL A 442 2.71 -7.29 21.52
N SER A 443 3.97 -7.15 21.97
CA SER A 443 4.85 -6.05 21.53
C SER A 443 5.33 -6.19 20.07
N GLY A 444 5.55 -7.41 19.59
CA GLY A 444 6.00 -7.68 18.21
C GLY A 444 5.07 -7.13 17.13
N PRO A 445 3.77 -7.47 17.12
CA PRO A 445 2.79 -6.94 16.18
C PRO A 445 2.66 -5.41 16.24
N ILE A 446 2.66 -4.82 17.45
CA ILE A 446 2.59 -3.35 17.61
C ILE A 446 3.81 -2.68 16.98
N ALA A 447 5.03 -3.19 17.24
CA ALA A 447 6.25 -2.68 16.64
C ALA A 447 6.24 -2.83 15.11
N ALA A 448 5.73 -3.97 14.58
CA ALA A 448 5.58 -4.18 13.16
C ALA A 448 4.63 -3.16 12.52
N ILE A 449 3.48 -2.87 13.13
CA ILE A 449 2.54 -1.85 12.67
C ILE A 449 3.22 -0.46 12.64
N ILE A 450 3.93 -0.08 13.69
CA ILE A 450 4.64 1.21 13.75
C ILE A 450 5.69 1.32 12.64
N ILE A 451 6.48 0.27 12.40
CA ILE A 451 7.47 0.24 11.33
C ILE A 451 6.79 0.34 9.96
N ILE A 452 5.68 -0.37 9.73
CA ILE A 452 4.92 -0.30 8.46
C ILE A 452 4.40 1.11 8.23
N VAL A 453 3.76 1.73 9.23
CA VAL A 453 3.24 3.10 9.14
C VAL A 453 4.37 4.08 8.85
N ASN A 454 5.53 3.93 9.50
CA ASN A 454 6.70 4.78 9.25
C ASN A 454 7.32 4.58 7.85
N LEU A 455 7.40 3.34 7.36
CA LEU A 455 7.90 3.04 6.02
C LEU A 455 6.97 3.58 4.93
N TRP A 456 5.65 3.45 5.13
CA TRP A 456 4.64 4.03 4.26
C TRP A 456 4.68 5.56 4.30
N GLY A 457 4.80 6.14 5.50
CA GLY A 457 4.96 7.57 5.71
C GLY A 457 6.19 8.13 4.99
N ARG A 458 7.34 7.44 5.10
CA ARG A 458 8.57 7.82 4.38
C ARG A 458 8.41 7.78 2.87
N LYS A 459 7.90 6.68 2.31
CA LYS A 459 7.67 6.58 0.86
C LYS A 459 6.69 7.64 0.35
N ARG A 460 5.63 7.91 1.11
CA ARG A 460 4.65 8.95 0.78
C ARG A 460 5.29 10.34 0.85
N ALA A 461 6.11 10.61 1.85
CA ALA A 461 6.85 11.87 1.98
C ALA A 461 7.87 12.06 0.85
N GLU A 462 8.61 11.02 0.46
CA GLU A 462 9.53 11.06 -0.70
C GLU A 462 8.78 11.37 -2.00
N SER A 463 7.58 10.83 -2.17
CA SER A 463 6.72 11.12 -3.33
C SER A 463 6.22 12.56 -3.32
N LEU A 464 5.75 13.08 -2.18
CA LEU A 464 5.27 14.46 -2.05
C LEU A 464 6.39 15.49 -2.22
N ALA A 465 7.61 15.16 -1.79
CA ALA A 465 8.80 15.99 -1.99
C ALA A 465 9.33 15.98 -3.44
N GLY A 466 8.78 15.10 -4.29
CA GLY A 466 9.13 14.93 -5.70
C GLY A 466 10.43 14.16 -5.96
N LEU A 467 10.82 13.29 -5.03
CA LEU A 467 12.02 12.44 -5.13
C LEU A 467 11.73 11.06 -5.72
N ALA A 468 10.46 10.66 -5.77
CA ALA A 468 10.03 9.39 -6.34
C ALA A 468 10.01 9.41 -7.88
N ASP A 469 10.26 8.26 -8.50
CA ASP A 469 10.24 8.11 -9.96
C ASP A 469 8.82 7.91 -10.49
N THR A 470 8.50 8.55 -11.61
CA THR A 470 7.23 8.40 -12.31
C THR A 470 7.29 7.19 -13.25
N ARG A 471 6.38 6.22 -13.05
CA ARG A 471 6.28 5.00 -13.89
C ARG A 471 5.00 4.94 -14.72
N TRP A 472 4.39 6.09 -14.97
CA TRP A 472 3.17 6.18 -15.77
C TRP A 472 3.47 6.02 -17.26
N HIS A 473 2.41 5.70 -18.01
CA HIS A 473 2.40 5.60 -19.47
C HIS A 473 1.26 6.48 -19.98
N ASP A 474 1.44 7.09 -21.16
CA ASP A 474 0.46 8.02 -21.75
C ASP A 474 0.09 9.18 -20.80
N HIS A 475 1.06 9.62 -19.99
CA HIS A 475 0.93 10.80 -19.15
C HIS A 475 1.46 12.05 -19.85
N VAL A 476 1.03 13.22 -19.36
CA VAL A 476 1.49 14.53 -19.82
C VAL A 476 2.60 15.01 -18.90
N LEU A 477 3.70 15.51 -19.47
CA LEU A 477 4.74 16.20 -18.71
C LEU A 477 4.50 17.70 -18.74
N VAL A 478 4.62 18.38 -17.60
CA VAL A 478 4.63 19.85 -17.54
C VAL A 478 5.97 20.28 -16.98
N CYS A 479 6.80 20.90 -17.82
CA CYS A 479 8.17 21.29 -17.52
C CYS A 479 8.22 22.79 -17.25
N GLY A 480 8.51 23.16 -16.00
CA GLY A 480 8.59 24.53 -15.53
C GLY A 480 7.45 24.92 -14.58
N TRP A 481 7.62 26.06 -13.91
CA TRP A 481 6.68 26.58 -12.92
C TRP A 481 6.41 28.07 -13.17
N ASN A 482 5.15 28.44 -13.42
CA ASN A 482 4.73 29.81 -13.62
C ASN A 482 3.24 30.00 -13.24
N GLU A 483 2.69 31.19 -13.51
CA GLU A 483 1.29 31.56 -13.28
C GLU A 483 0.26 30.67 -13.97
N SER A 484 0.60 30.09 -15.14
CA SER A 484 -0.29 29.22 -15.91
C SER A 484 -0.31 27.76 -15.43
N LEU A 485 0.61 27.35 -14.55
CA LEU A 485 0.73 25.96 -14.14
C LEU A 485 -0.56 25.41 -13.51
N ASP A 486 -1.16 26.16 -12.57
CA ASP A 486 -2.33 25.69 -11.83
C ASP A 486 -3.51 25.45 -12.76
N GLY A 487 -3.80 26.41 -13.66
CA GLY A 487 -4.89 26.29 -14.63
C GLY A 487 -4.66 25.18 -15.67
N VAL A 488 -3.43 25.02 -16.17
CA VAL A 488 -3.07 23.94 -17.11
C VAL A 488 -3.29 22.56 -16.47
N VAL A 489 -2.81 22.37 -15.25
CA VAL A 489 -2.94 21.07 -14.55
C VAL A 489 -4.38 20.82 -14.14
N PHE A 490 -5.08 21.84 -13.63
CA PHE A 490 -6.49 21.76 -13.26
C PHE A 490 -7.36 21.35 -14.44
N ALA A 491 -7.20 21.98 -15.61
CA ALA A 491 -8.02 21.68 -16.79
C ALA A 491 -7.80 20.26 -17.36
N MET A 492 -6.65 19.63 -17.09
CA MET A 492 -6.37 18.25 -17.52
C MET A 492 -6.77 17.18 -16.49
N THR A 493 -6.90 17.55 -15.22
CA THR A 493 -7.14 16.62 -14.11
C THR A 493 -8.52 16.80 -13.45
N GLY A 494 -9.18 17.91 -13.71
CA GLY A 494 -10.52 18.23 -13.21
C GLY A 494 -11.60 17.34 -13.82
N THR A 495 -12.76 17.28 -13.16
CA THR A 495 -13.90 16.43 -13.55
C THR A 495 -14.45 16.73 -14.94
N ASP A 496 -14.26 17.97 -15.40
CA ASP A 496 -14.85 18.49 -16.63
C ASP A 496 -13.92 18.28 -17.84
N ALA A 497 -12.71 17.73 -17.64
CA ALA A 497 -11.77 17.41 -18.71
C ALA A 497 -12.31 16.33 -19.65
N GLU A 498 -12.09 16.47 -20.97
CA GLU A 498 -12.54 15.49 -21.99
C GLU A 498 -12.09 14.06 -21.64
N LYS A 499 -10.81 13.93 -21.24
CA LYS A 499 -10.23 12.69 -20.73
C LYS A 499 -9.31 13.04 -19.57
N LEU A 500 -9.58 12.46 -18.40
CA LEU A 500 -8.74 12.66 -17.22
C LEU A 500 -7.30 12.18 -17.50
N LYS A 501 -6.38 13.13 -17.64
CA LYS A 501 -4.96 12.84 -17.85
C LYS A 501 -4.24 12.66 -16.52
N LYS A 502 -3.15 11.92 -16.56
CA LYS A 502 -2.16 11.92 -15.48
C LYS A 502 -1.09 12.93 -15.85
N VAL A 503 -0.70 13.77 -14.91
CA VAL A 503 0.23 14.88 -15.17
C VAL A 503 1.45 14.74 -14.26
N CYS A 504 2.64 14.76 -14.85
CA CYS A 504 3.88 14.82 -14.09
C CYS A 504 4.51 16.20 -14.26
N ILE A 505 4.57 16.98 -13.18
CA ILE A 505 5.18 18.30 -13.16
C ILE A 505 6.67 18.13 -12.87
N VAL A 506 7.52 18.79 -13.66
CA VAL A 506 8.98 18.80 -13.50
C VAL A 506 9.44 20.24 -13.31
N ALA A 507 9.80 20.59 -12.09
CA ALA A 507 10.28 21.93 -11.77
C ALA A 507 11.21 21.92 -10.56
N GLU A 508 11.99 22.99 -10.42
CA GLU A 508 12.69 23.28 -9.17
C GLU A 508 11.75 24.01 -8.22
N SER A 509 11.57 23.48 -7.02
CA SER A 509 10.84 24.17 -5.96
C SER A 509 11.60 24.02 -4.64
N GLY A 510 11.65 25.13 -3.88
CA GLY A 510 12.22 25.16 -2.54
C GLY A 510 11.32 24.53 -1.48
N ASP A 511 10.02 24.39 -1.75
CA ASP A 511 9.03 23.98 -0.75
C ASP A 511 8.97 22.47 -0.57
N ALA A 512 8.78 21.99 0.66
CA ALA A 512 8.74 20.56 0.96
C ALA A 512 7.52 19.83 0.37
N SER A 513 6.42 20.56 0.11
CA SER A 513 5.19 20.03 -0.47
C SER A 513 4.56 21.02 -1.44
N PRO A 514 5.12 21.18 -2.65
CA PRO A 514 4.73 22.23 -3.59
C PRO A 514 3.31 22.06 -4.16
N LEU A 515 2.68 20.89 -4.00
CA LEU A 515 1.33 20.63 -4.50
C LEU A 515 0.21 20.88 -3.47
N ALA A 516 0.53 21.21 -2.21
CA ALA A 516 -0.44 21.20 -1.12
C ALA A 516 -1.57 22.24 -1.28
N ASP A 517 -1.23 23.43 -1.77
CA ASP A 517 -2.16 24.57 -1.83
C ASP A 517 -2.92 24.69 -3.16
N HIS A 518 -2.71 23.74 -4.07
CA HIS A 518 -3.29 23.75 -5.41
C HIS A 518 -4.65 23.05 -5.48
N ARG A 519 -5.53 23.54 -6.37
CA ARG A 519 -6.95 23.13 -6.47
C ARG A 519 -7.20 21.91 -7.39
N PHE A 520 -6.16 21.28 -7.92
CA PHE A 520 -6.27 20.13 -8.85
C PHE A 520 -6.29 18.75 -8.16
N ASP A 521 -6.66 17.70 -8.90
CA ASP A 521 -6.71 16.32 -8.38
C ASP A 521 -5.29 15.76 -8.13
N GLN A 522 -4.84 15.88 -6.89
CA GLN A 522 -3.53 15.39 -6.44
C GLN A 522 -3.33 13.88 -6.63
N ALA A 523 -4.39 13.07 -6.80
CA ALA A 523 -4.24 11.63 -7.08
C ALA A 523 -3.74 11.36 -8.51
N ARG A 524 -3.88 12.33 -9.42
CA ARG A 524 -3.49 12.24 -10.83
C ARG A 524 -2.25 13.05 -11.17
N VAL A 525 -1.73 13.80 -10.20
CA VAL A 525 -0.55 14.64 -10.36
C VAL A 525 0.62 14.01 -9.62
N ASN A 526 1.75 13.88 -10.31
CA ASN A 526 3.02 13.61 -9.67
C ASN A 526 3.93 14.81 -9.80
N PHE A 527 4.69 15.13 -8.76
CA PHE A 527 5.71 16.17 -8.82
C PHE A 527 7.08 15.52 -8.89
N ARG A 528 7.96 16.02 -9.76
CA ARG A 528 9.36 15.63 -9.86
C ARG A 528 10.20 16.88 -9.65
N ARG A 529 10.97 16.87 -8.56
CA ARG A 529 11.89 17.98 -8.27
C ARG A 529 13.14 17.86 -9.15
N GLY A 530 13.47 18.94 -9.85
CA GLY A 530 14.73 19.10 -10.58
C GLY A 530 14.59 19.93 -11.86
N ASP A 531 15.72 20.31 -12.44
CA ASP A 531 15.78 21.02 -13.71
C ASP A 531 15.30 20.12 -14.87
N SER A 532 14.26 20.55 -15.59
CA SER A 532 13.79 19.85 -16.78
C SER A 532 14.75 19.91 -17.97
N ALA A 533 15.85 20.67 -17.90
CA ALA A 533 16.92 20.64 -18.91
C ALA A 533 17.88 19.46 -18.66
N ASP A 534 17.89 18.90 -17.45
CA ASP A 534 18.65 17.69 -17.14
C ASP A 534 17.94 16.43 -17.65
N ARG A 535 18.71 15.59 -18.34
CA ARG A 535 18.21 14.35 -18.94
C ARG A 535 17.80 13.33 -17.88
N GLU A 536 18.57 13.19 -16.80
CA GLU A 536 18.27 12.20 -15.76
C GLU A 536 16.95 12.54 -15.06
N THR A 537 16.71 13.82 -14.82
CA THR A 537 15.46 14.33 -14.25
C THR A 537 14.25 14.00 -15.14
N LEU A 538 14.35 14.24 -16.46
CA LEU A 538 13.28 13.88 -17.41
C LEU A 538 13.07 12.36 -17.54
N GLU A 539 14.14 11.56 -17.51
CA GLU A 539 14.04 10.10 -17.53
C GLU A 539 13.28 9.60 -16.28
N ARG A 540 13.59 10.12 -15.10
CA ARG A 540 12.89 9.78 -13.85
C ARG A 540 11.47 10.34 -13.76
N ALA A 541 11.17 11.40 -14.50
CA ALA A 541 9.80 11.89 -14.71
C ALA A 541 8.99 11.03 -15.70
N GLY A 542 9.61 9.99 -16.29
CA GLY A 542 8.95 9.07 -17.21
C GLY A 542 8.79 9.61 -18.62
N ALA A 543 9.65 10.55 -19.07
CA ALA A 543 9.55 11.16 -20.41
C ALA A 543 9.55 10.16 -21.57
N GLN A 544 10.14 8.98 -21.39
CA GLN A 544 10.16 7.90 -22.38
C GLN A 544 8.75 7.39 -22.74
N ASN A 545 7.81 7.46 -21.80
CA ASN A 545 6.45 6.92 -21.94
C ASN A 545 5.37 8.03 -21.96
N ALA A 546 5.78 9.29 -21.90
CA ALA A 546 4.88 10.43 -21.96
C ALA A 546 4.38 10.64 -23.39
N SER A 547 3.09 10.95 -23.56
CA SER A 547 2.50 11.22 -24.88
C SER A 547 2.65 12.68 -25.29
N HIS A 548 2.59 13.61 -24.33
CA HIS A 548 2.72 15.05 -24.54
C HIS A 548 3.63 15.67 -23.49
N ALA A 549 4.30 16.76 -23.85
CA ALA A 549 5.05 17.61 -22.93
C ALA A 549 4.72 19.08 -23.17
N ILE A 550 4.38 19.79 -22.09
CA ILE A 550 4.20 21.24 -22.06
C ILE A 550 5.45 21.85 -21.44
N ILE A 551 6.10 22.78 -22.13
CA ILE A 551 7.23 23.56 -21.63
C ILE A 551 6.71 24.97 -21.31
N LEU A 552 6.62 25.27 -20.01
CA LEU A 552 6.19 26.57 -19.52
C LEU A 552 7.38 27.54 -19.49
N ALA A 553 7.10 28.84 -19.63
CA ALA A 553 8.09 29.89 -19.48
C ALA A 553 8.42 30.13 -17.99
N ASP A 554 9.16 29.18 -17.40
CA ASP A 554 9.57 29.15 -15.99
C ASP A 554 10.31 30.43 -15.57
N TYR A 555 10.00 30.92 -14.37
CA TYR A 555 10.61 32.10 -13.75
C TYR A 555 12.15 32.06 -13.75
N GLU A 556 12.76 30.90 -13.47
CA GLU A 556 14.23 30.81 -13.47
C GLU A 556 14.82 30.89 -14.88
N ARG A 557 14.09 30.37 -15.87
CA ARG A 557 14.52 30.31 -17.27
C ARG A 557 14.35 31.64 -17.99
N ARG A 558 13.40 32.47 -17.55
CA ARG A 558 13.25 33.86 -17.99
C ARG A 558 14.55 34.66 -17.84
N LYS A 559 15.31 34.47 -16.74
CA LYS A 559 16.63 35.11 -16.51
C LYS A 559 17.69 34.72 -17.54
N THR A 560 17.64 33.49 -18.07
CA THR A 560 18.61 32.98 -19.05
C THR A 560 18.12 33.12 -20.50
N ARG A 561 17.07 33.93 -20.74
CA ARG A 561 16.41 34.08 -22.06
C ARG A 561 15.91 32.75 -22.65
N ASN A 562 15.41 31.85 -21.80
CA ASN A 562 14.81 30.56 -22.18
C ASN A 562 15.75 29.55 -22.87
N ILE A 563 17.08 29.68 -22.74
CA ILE A 563 18.03 28.69 -23.31
C ILE A 563 17.79 27.29 -22.71
N GLY A 564 17.49 27.19 -21.41
CA GLY A 564 17.19 25.92 -20.74
C GLY A 564 15.93 25.22 -21.29
N ALA A 565 14.92 25.98 -21.73
CA ALA A 565 13.70 25.43 -22.32
C ALA A 565 13.95 24.77 -23.69
N VAL A 566 14.89 25.31 -24.48
CA VAL A 566 15.36 24.68 -25.72
C VAL A 566 16.05 23.35 -25.44
N LEU A 567 16.91 23.29 -24.40
CA LEU A 567 17.56 22.04 -23.98
C LEU A 567 16.55 21.00 -23.49
N THR A 568 15.51 21.42 -22.77
CA THR A 568 14.39 20.55 -22.39
C THR A 568 13.72 19.94 -23.63
N ALA A 569 13.35 20.74 -24.62
CA ALA A 569 12.74 20.24 -25.85
C ALA A 569 13.63 19.21 -26.57
N MET A 570 14.92 19.53 -26.70
CA MET A 570 15.90 18.63 -27.32
C MET A 570 16.04 17.30 -26.57
N ASN A 571 16.10 17.34 -25.23
CA ASN A 571 16.22 16.14 -24.41
C ASN A 571 14.94 15.30 -24.43
N LEU A 572 13.76 15.93 -24.43
CA LEU A 572 12.48 15.24 -24.59
C LEU A 572 12.42 14.48 -25.92
N LYS A 573 12.74 15.15 -27.05
CA LYS A 573 12.79 14.49 -28.37
C LYS A 573 13.84 13.38 -28.45
N ARG A 574 14.96 13.51 -27.73
CA ARG A 574 15.98 12.46 -27.67
C ARG A 574 15.54 11.24 -26.87
N LEU A 575 14.75 11.43 -25.82
CA LEU A 575 14.22 10.35 -24.98
C LEU A 575 13.01 9.67 -25.62
N ASN A 576 12.13 10.45 -26.22
CA ASN A 576 10.95 10.00 -26.94
C ASN A 576 10.80 10.82 -28.23
N PRO A 577 11.22 10.30 -29.40
CA PRO A 577 11.10 11.01 -30.67
C PRO A 577 9.66 11.40 -31.06
N ASN A 578 8.68 10.60 -30.61
CA ASN A 578 7.28 10.73 -30.95
C ASN A 578 6.50 11.63 -29.99
N ILE A 579 7.11 12.15 -28.92
CA ILE A 579 6.42 13.03 -27.97
C ILE A 579 5.99 14.34 -28.65
N HIS A 580 4.74 14.77 -28.45
CA HIS A 580 4.28 16.09 -28.88
C HIS A 580 4.74 17.13 -27.85
N ILE A 581 5.29 18.25 -28.28
CA ILE A 581 5.87 19.27 -27.40
C ILE A 581 5.23 20.63 -27.68
N SER A 582 4.46 21.11 -26.71
CA SER A 582 3.87 22.46 -26.68
C SER A 582 4.77 23.35 -25.84
N ALA A 583 5.15 24.53 -26.32
CA ALA A 583 6.01 25.44 -25.57
C ALA A 583 5.47 26.87 -25.55
N GLU A 584 5.50 27.44 -24.35
CA GLU A 584 5.26 28.86 -24.12
C GLU A 584 6.56 29.65 -24.35
N LEU A 585 6.49 30.67 -25.20
CA LEU A 585 7.63 31.52 -25.56
C LEU A 585 7.52 32.87 -24.86
N ALA A 586 8.43 33.14 -23.93
CA ALA A 586 8.60 34.49 -23.37
C ALA A 586 9.24 35.47 -24.38
N PHE A 587 10.01 34.95 -25.35
CA PHE A 587 10.70 35.74 -26.37
C PHE A 587 10.38 35.19 -27.76
N SER A 588 9.60 35.94 -28.55
CA SER A 588 9.20 35.51 -29.89
C SER A 588 10.37 35.33 -30.85
N GLN A 589 11.51 36.00 -30.62
CA GLN A 589 12.72 35.85 -31.45
C GLN A 589 13.32 34.43 -31.39
N ASN A 590 13.02 33.67 -30.34
CA ASN A 590 13.57 32.32 -30.18
C ASN A 590 12.71 31.24 -30.84
N ALA A 591 11.60 31.60 -31.49
CA ALA A 591 10.65 30.62 -31.97
C ALA A 591 11.25 29.65 -33.00
N ASP A 592 12.09 30.15 -33.92
CA ASP A 592 12.79 29.32 -34.90
C ASP A 592 13.69 28.28 -34.25
N HIS A 593 14.32 28.62 -33.12
CA HIS A 593 15.11 27.67 -32.35
C HIS A 593 14.23 26.56 -31.77
N PHE A 594 13.13 26.91 -31.08
CA PHE A 594 12.23 25.90 -30.53
C PHE A 594 11.64 24.98 -31.62
N ALA A 595 11.24 25.54 -32.75
CA ALA A 595 10.77 24.78 -33.90
C ALA A 595 11.84 23.79 -34.41
N ALA A 596 13.09 24.24 -34.55
CA ALA A 596 14.21 23.40 -34.99
C ALA A 596 14.51 22.22 -34.05
N PHE A 597 14.19 22.33 -32.76
CA PHE A 597 14.36 21.26 -31.77
C PHE A 597 13.11 20.39 -31.59
N GLY A 598 12.13 20.50 -32.49
CA GLY A 598 10.98 19.61 -32.56
C GLY A 598 9.80 20.01 -31.68
N CYS A 599 9.72 21.28 -31.25
CA CYS A 599 8.49 21.80 -30.65
C CYS A 599 7.37 21.88 -31.68
N THR A 600 6.32 21.12 -31.39
CA THR A 600 5.15 20.93 -32.24
C THR A 600 4.00 21.86 -31.88
N THR A 601 4.10 22.75 -30.90
CA THR A 601 3.19 23.90 -30.72
C THR A 601 3.93 25.04 -30.03
N LEU A 602 3.81 26.27 -30.52
CA LEU A 602 4.49 27.44 -29.96
C LEU A 602 3.48 28.54 -29.68
N ILE A 603 3.37 28.96 -28.42
CA ILE A 603 2.45 30.01 -27.99
C ILE A 603 3.25 31.19 -27.48
N THR A 604 2.96 32.39 -28.01
CA THR A 604 3.54 33.65 -27.51
C THR A 604 2.43 34.53 -26.94
N PRO A 605 2.34 34.66 -25.61
CA PRO A 605 1.27 35.40 -24.95
C PRO A 605 1.15 36.86 -25.45
N ASP A 606 2.28 37.54 -25.60
CA ASP A 606 2.35 38.96 -25.99
C ASP A 606 1.69 39.25 -27.36
N ILE A 607 1.75 38.31 -28.30
CA ILE A 607 1.13 38.46 -29.62
C ILE A 607 -0.39 38.38 -29.48
N PHE A 608 -0.88 37.46 -28.66
CA PHE A 608 -2.30 37.30 -28.45
C PHE A 608 -2.91 38.50 -27.74
N VAL A 609 -2.30 38.97 -26.65
CA VAL A 609 -2.82 40.06 -25.83
C VAL A 609 -3.01 41.35 -26.64
N ALA A 610 -2.03 41.72 -27.47
CA ALA A 610 -2.14 42.92 -28.30
C ALA A 610 -3.29 42.83 -29.33
N LYS A 611 -3.56 41.64 -29.85
CA LYS A 611 -4.66 41.41 -30.81
C LYS A 611 -6.02 41.42 -30.10
N ALA A 612 -6.12 40.68 -28.99
CA ALA A 612 -7.26 40.67 -28.09
C ALA A 612 -7.67 42.09 -27.69
N ALA A 613 -6.71 42.91 -27.27
CA ALA A 613 -6.96 44.29 -26.87
C ALA A 613 -7.49 45.17 -27.99
N ALA A 614 -6.95 45.05 -29.20
CA ALA A 614 -7.44 45.78 -30.36
C ALA A 614 -8.83 45.31 -30.80
N LEU A 615 -9.15 44.02 -30.68
CA LEU A 615 -10.47 43.50 -31.04
C LEU A 615 -11.55 43.90 -30.02
N SER A 616 -11.17 44.03 -28.75
CA SER A 616 -12.05 44.51 -27.67
C SER A 616 -12.50 45.97 -27.82
N THR A 617 -11.86 46.79 -28.68
CA THR A 617 -12.35 48.14 -28.97
C THR A 617 -13.61 48.14 -29.83
N ILE A 618 -13.83 47.09 -30.63
CA ILE A 618 -15.08 46.91 -31.37
C ILE A 618 -16.05 46.04 -30.57
N HIS A 619 -15.56 44.97 -29.94
CA HIS A 619 -16.41 43.96 -29.29
C HIS A 619 -15.95 43.61 -27.86
N PRO A 620 -16.59 44.18 -26.82
CA PRO A 620 -16.20 43.96 -25.43
C PRO A 620 -16.22 42.47 -25.00
N PHE A 621 -17.19 41.69 -25.47
CA PHE A 621 -17.39 40.28 -25.08
C PHE A 621 -16.55 39.27 -25.87
N MET A 622 -15.66 39.74 -26.75
CA MET A 622 -14.88 38.84 -27.60
C MET A 622 -13.97 37.91 -26.80
N ILE A 623 -13.37 38.43 -25.74
CA ILE A 623 -12.43 37.66 -24.92
C ILE A 623 -13.17 36.63 -24.08
N ASP A 624 -14.37 36.98 -23.60
CA ASP A 624 -15.25 36.03 -22.93
C ASP A 624 -15.64 34.89 -23.88
N TYR A 625 -16.03 35.19 -25.14
CA TYR A 625 -16.31 34.16 -26.16
C TYR A 625 -15.11 33.25 -26.42
N LEU A 626 -13.93 33.83 -26.65
CA LEU A 626 -12.72 33.05 -26.93
C LEU A 626 -12.35 32.13 -25.77
N LEU A 627 -12.45 32.62 -24.54
CA LEU A 627 -12.11 31.83 -23.36
C LEU A 627 -13.14 30.73 -23.09
N ASP A 628 -14.42 31.04 -23.27
CA ASP A 628 -15.52 30.10 -23.10
C ASP A 628 -15.39 28.91 -24.06
N VAL A 629 -15.23 29.19 -25.35
CA VAL A 629 -15.14 28.15 -26.40
C VAL A 629 -13.85 27.31 -26.30
N LEU A 630 -12.84 27.80 -25.57
CA LEU A 630 -11.61 27.07 -25.26
C LEU A 630 -11.62 26.38 -23.89
N THR A 631 -12.68 26.56 -23.10
CA THR A 631 -12.84 25.93 -21.79
C THR A 631 -13.46 24.54 -21.94
N TYR A 632 -13.06 23.60 -21.08
CA TYR A 632 -13.69 22.29 -20.95
C TYR A 632 -14.65 22.34 -19.76
N ASP A 633 -15.94 22.62 -20.01
CA ASP A 633 -16.95 22.81 -18.96
C ASP A 633 -18.34 22.22 -19.29
N GLY A 634 -18.41 21.30 -20.27
CA GLY A 634 -19.65 20.58 -20.61
C GLY A 634 -20.68 21.42 -21.39
N PHE A 635 -20.30 22.64 -21.77
CA PHE A 635 -21.02 23.47 -22.75
C PHE A 635 -20.48 23.22 -24.17
N ASP A 636 -20.71 24.17 -25.07
CA ASP A 636 -20.35 23.99 -26.48
C ASP A 636 -18.90 24.44 -26.71
N GLU A 637 -18.07 23.53 -27.20
CA GLU A 637 -16.63 23.71 -27.33
C GLU A 637 -16.21 23.60 -28.79
N LEU A 638 -15.03 24.12 -29.13
CA LEU A 638 -14.37 23.82 -30.40
C LEU A 638 -13.63 22.48 -30.33
N PHE A 639 -13.67 21.69 -31.40
CA PHE A 639 -12.94 20.44 -31.55
C PHE A 639 -12.23 20.39 -32.90
N SER A 640 -11.19 19.57 -32.96
CA SER A 640 -10.51 19.22 -34.21
C SER A 640 -10.50 17.71 -34.43
N ILE A 641 -10.75 17.30 -35.68
CA ILE A 641 -10.71 15.89 -36.10
C ILE A 641 -10.11 15.78 -37.50
N ASP A 642 -9.39 14.68 -37.76
CA ASP A 642 -8.96 14.33 -39.12
C ASP A 642 -10.17 14.01 -39.99
N PHE A 643 -10.15 14.42 -41.25
CA PHE A 643 -11.26 14.15 -42.17
C PHE A 643 -11.49 12.65 -42.37
N ASP A 644 -10.42 11.85 -42.45
CA ASP A 644 -10.53 10.38 -42.49
C ASP A 644 -11.21 9.82 -41.24
N GLU A 645 -10.83 10.26 -40.05
CA GLU A 645 -11.46 9.83 -38.79
C GLU A 645 -12.93 10.28 -38.73
N LEU A 646 -13.25 11.47 -39.25
CA LEU A 646 -14.63 11.95 -39.37
C LEU A 646 -15.48 11.05 -40.27
N CYS A 647 -14.95 10.64 -41.43
CA CYS A 647 -15.61 9.70 -42.34
C CYS A 647 -15.84 8.32 -41.68
N GLU A 648 -14.89 7.83 -40.87
CA GLU A 648 -15.07 6.59 -40.12
C GLU A 648 -16.16 6.69 -39.05
N LEU A 649 -16.24 7.83 -38.35
CA LEU A 649 -17.22 8.07 -37.28
C LEU A 649 -18.62 8.41 -37.81
N ASN A 650 -18.71 9.01 -39.00
CA ASN A 650 -19.95 9.42 -39.62
C ASN A 650 -20.02 8.93 -41.08
N PRO A 651 -20.62 7.76 -41.33
CA PRO A 651 -20.74 7.18 -42.67
C PRO A 651 -21.56 7.99 -43.67
N ASP A 652 -22.28 9.04 -43.23
CA ASP A 652 -22.99 9.96 -44.13
C ASP A 652 -22.05 11.03 -44.72
N ILE A 653 -20.80 11.10 -44.27
CA ILE A 653 -19.73 11.96 -44.80
C ILE A 653 -18.77 11.08 -45.59
N GLU A 654 -18.65 11.33 -46.91
CA GLU A 654 -17.83 10.54 -47.82
C GLU A 654 -16.69 11.36 -48.42
N ALA A 655 -15.61 10.68 -48.82
CA ALA A 655 -14.49 11.31 -49.50
C ALA A 655 -14.94 11.96 -50.82
N GLY A 656 -14.63 13.25 -50.98
CA GLY A 656 -14.99 14.04 -52.17
C GLY A 656 -16.28 14.87 -52.04
N MET A 657 -16.97 14.78 -50.90
CA MET A 657 -18.02 15.71 -50.47
C MET A 657 -17.45 17.12 -50.30
N ASP A 658 -18.22 18.15 -50.69
CA ASP A 658 -17.81 19.54 -50.43
C ASP A 658 -18.14 19.99 -48.99
N SER A 659 -17.46 21.02 -48.50
CA SER A 659 -17.66 21.51 -47.13
C SER A 659 -19.10 21.95 -46.86
N GLY A 660 -19.84 22.43 -47.86
CA GLY A 660 -21.24 22.84 -47.72
C GLY A 660 -22.24 21.66 -47.66
N GLU A 661 -21.91 20.52 -48.26
CA GLU A 661 -22.58 19.24 -48.07
C GLU A 661 -22.27 18.66 -46.68
N MET A 662 -21.00 18.67 -46.30
CA MET A 662 -20.53 18.18 -45.00
C MET A 662 -21.18 18.94 -43.83
N GLU A 663 -21.24 20.27 -43.93
CA GLU A 663 -21.89 21.13 -42.94
C GLU A 663 -23.35 20.70 -42.69
N ARG A 664 -24.11 20.43 -43.75
CA ARG A 664 -25.52 20.00 -43.63
C ARG A 664 -25.67 18.65 -42.94
N VAL A 665 -24.69 17.76 -43.08
CA VAL A 665 -24.66 16.47 -42.36
C VAL A 665 -24.32 16.71 -40.89
N LEU A 666 -23.31 17.54 -40.60
CA LEU A 666 -22.90 17.87 -39.23
C LEU A 666 -24.01 18.56 -38.42
N TRP A 667 -24.83 19.39 -39.06
CA TRP A 667 -26.00 20.02 -38.42
C TRP A 667 -26.97 18.99 -37.86
N LYS A 668 -27.24 17.91 -38.60
CA LYS A 668 -28.08 16.79 -38.14
C LYS A 668 -27.46 16.04 -36.96
N SER A 669 -26.17 16.18 -36.74
CA SER A 669 -25.43 15.62 -35.61
C SER A 669 -25.29 16.61 -34.44
N GLY A 670 -25.89 17.80 -34.53
CA GLY A 670 -25.81 18.81 -33.48
C GLY A 670 -24.47 19.56 -33.46
N ALA A 671 -23.68 19.49 -34.54
CA ALA A 671 -22.35 20.12 -34.63
C ALA A 671 -22.32 21.22 -35.68
N ASN A 672 -21.58 22.30 -35.42
CA ASN A 672 -21.39 23.41 -36.35
C ASN A 672 -20.00 23.42 -36.96
N LEU A 673 -19.95 23.64 -38.27
CA LEU A 673 -18.70 23.69 -39.00
C LEU A 673 -18.11 25.10 -38.89
N ILE A 674 -16.88 25.20 -38.41
CA ILE A 674 -16.26 26.50 -38.09
C ILE A 674 -15.15 26.83 -39.08
N GLY A 675 -14.32 25.84 -39.41
CA GLY A 675 -13.20 26.01 -40.32
C GLY A 675 -12.57 24.70 -40.77
N LEU A 676 -11.54 24.80 -41.60
CA LEU A 676 -10.73 23.67 -42.03
C LEU A 676 -9.25 24.10 -42.10
N VAL A 677 -8.36 23.20 -41.69
CA VAL A 677 -6.91 23.37 -41.83
C VAL A 677 -6.38 22.25 -42.73
N GLN A 678 -5.64 22.62 -43.77
CA GLN A 678 -5.15 21.69 -44.79
C GLN A 678 -3.86 21.00 -44.33
N GLY A 679 -3.91 19.68 -44.17
CA GLY A 679 -2.80 18.84 -43.73
C GLY A 679 -2.09 19.30 -42.44
N ASP A 680 -0.90 18.73 -42.22
CA ASP A 680 0.02 19.18 -41.17
C ASP A 680 0.86 20.36 -41.70
N LEU A 681 0.46 21.58 -41.35
CA LEU A 681 1.20 22.82 -41.65
C LEU A 681 2.70 22.70 -41.30
N GLN A 682 3.57 22.59 -42.33
CA GLN A 682 5.03 22.58 -42.15
C GLN A 682 5.54 23.97 -41.80
N ARG A 683 6.20 24.09 -40.66
CA ARG A 683 6.41 25.36 -39.94
C ARG A 683 7.66 26.11 -40.38
N GLY A 684 7.47 27.21 -41.08
CA GLY A 684 8.21 28.43 -40.82
C GLY A 684 7.26 29.38 -40.07
N ALA A 685 7.47 29.58 -38.77
CA ALA A 685 6.81 30.63 -37.98
C ALA A 685 5.28 30.81 -38.23
N VAL A 686 4.44 30.02 -37.55
CA VAL A 686 2.96 30.17 -37.51
C VAL A 686 2.48 31.59 -37.13
N PHE A 687 3.37 32.44 -36.62
CA PHE A 687 3.11 33.85 -36.31
C PHE A 687 2.57 34.67 -37.50
N ASP A 688 2.82 34.26 -38.74
CA ASP A 688 2.42 34.96 -39.97
C ASP A 688 1.45 34.16 -40.86
N ALA A 689 0.79 33.10 -40.36
CA ALA A 689 -0.17 32.35 -41.18
C ALA A 689 -1.37 33.22 -41.60
N GLU A 690 -1.67 33.26 -42.90
CA GLU A 690 -2.72 34.09 -43.51
C GLU A 690 -3.94 33.26 -43.94
N VAL A 691 -5.14 33.83 -43.82
CA VAL A 691 -6.40 33.26 -44.34
C VAL A 691 -6.59 33.73 -45.80
N ILE A 692 -5.93 33.03 -46.73
CA ILE A 692 -6.01 33.29 -48.18
C ILE A 692 -6.80 32.18 -48.90
N ASP A 693 -7.41 32.51 -50.04
CA ASP A 693 -8.08 31.51 -50.89
C ASP A 693 -7.07 30.45 -51.38
N GLY A 694 -7.33 29.18 -51.05
CA GLY A 694 -6.41 28.08 -51.35
C GLY A 694 -5.15 28.04 -50.46
N GLY A 695 -5.12 28.83 -49.39
CA GLY A 695 -4.11 28.75 -48.34
C GLY A 695 -4.36 27.58 -47.38
N PRO A 696 -3.41 27.33 -46.47
CA PRO A 696 -3.47 26.18 -45.57
C PRO A 696 -4.60 26.26 -44.54
N ILE A 697 -5.24 27.41 -44.38
CA ILE A 697 -6.38 27.60 -43.48
C ILE A 697 -7.55 28.12 -44.30
N ILE A 698 -8.61 27.33 -44.36
CA ILE A 698 -9.81 27.62 -45.13
C ILE A 698 -10.89 28.14 -44.18
N SER A 699 -11.24 29.41 -44.39
CA SER A 699 -12.39 30.06 -43.75
C SER A 699 -13.59 30.06 -44.69
N TYR A 700 -14.79 29.84 -44.13
CA TYR A 700 -16.05 29.88 -44.86
C TYR A 700 -16.57 31.30 -45.13
N THR A 701 -15.81 32.33 -44.75
CA THR A 701 -16.09 33.73 -45.15
C THR A 701 -15.92 33.97 -46.65
N ARG A 702 -15.29 33.06 -47.39
CA ARG A 702 -15.09 33.17 -48.85
C ARG A 702 -15.95 32.15 -49.58
N LYS A 703 -16.50 32.53 -50.74
CA LYS A 703 -17.40 31.66 -51.54
C LYS A 703 -16.73 30.34 -51.93
N ALA A 704 -15.41 30.37 -52.17
CA ALA A 704 -14.62 29.17 -52.48
C ALA A 704 -14.47 28.20 -51.30
N GLY A 705 -14.61 28.67 -50.05
CA GLY A 705 -14.46 27.84 -48.85
C GLY A 705 -15.50 26.74 -48.75
N TYR A 706 -16.78 27.05 -49.00
CA TYR A 706 -17.85 26.03 -48.98
C TYR A 706 -17.76 25.00 -50.11
N GLY A 707 -17.16 25.38 -51.24
CA GLY A 707 -16.91 24.47 -52.36
C GLY A 707 -15.63 23.64 -52.22
N HIS A 708 -14.89 23.82 -51.13
CA HIS A 708 -13.68 23.06 -50.88
C HIS A 708 -14.01 21.59 -50.60
N LYS A 709 -13.15 20.68 -51.07
CA LYS A 709 -13.28 19.24 -50.86
C LYS A 709 -12.14 18.79 -49.95
N PRO A 710 -12.42 18.45 -48.69
CA PRO A 710 -11.39 18.06 -47.74
C PRO A 710 -10.61 16.83 -48.23
N ALA A 711 -9.30 16.86 -48.06
CA ALA A 711 -8.42 15.70 -48.23
C ALA A 711 -8.40 14.85 -46.94
N PRO A 712 -8.02 13.56 -47.02
CA PRO A 712 -7.88 12.64 -45.89
C PRO A 712 -7.20 13.20 -44.62
N ASN A 713 -6.12 13.95 -44.81
CA ASN A 713 -5.30 14.50 -43.72
C ASN A 713 -5.72 15.92 -43.32
N ASP A 714 -6.80 16.47 -43.90
CA ASP A 714 -7.28 17.80 -43.52
C ASP A 714 -7.97 17.74 -42.16
N ARG A 715 -7.72 18.76 -41.35
CA ARG A 715 -8.27 18.89 -40.00
C ARG A 715 -9.53 19.72 -40.06
N ILE A 716 -10.65 19.10 -39.71
CA ILE A 716 -11.96 19.76 -39.64
C ILE A 716 -12.10 20.41 -38.28
N ILE A 717 -12.39 21.71 -38.26
CA ILE A 717 -12.67 22.47 -37.04
C ILE A 717 -14.17 22.66 -36.93
N TYR A 718 -14.74 22.12 -35.85
CA TYR A 718 -16.18 22.17 -35.60
C TYR A 718 -16.44 22.51 -34.15
N SER A 719 -17.62 23.03 -33.86
CA SER A 719 -18.11 23.21 -32.49
C SER A 719 -19.25 22.26 -32.17
N ALA A 720 -19.27 21.75 -30.95
CA ALA A 720 -20.28 20.82 -30.47
C ALA A 720 -20.36 20.83 -28.94
N ASN A 721 -21.46 20.35 -28.36
CA ASN A 721 -21.53 20.12 -26.91
C ASN A 721 -20.55 19.01 -26.44
N LYS A 722 -20.26 18.03 -27.29
CA LYS A 722 -19.31 16.94 -27.01
C LYS A 722 -18.56 16.57 -28.27
N ARG A 723 -17.31 16.15 -28.13
CA ARG A 723 -16.49 15.65 -29.25
C ARG A 723 -17.20 14.55 -30.05
N THR A 724 -17.91 13.65 -29.38
CA THR A 724 -18.62 12.53 -30.02
C THR A 724 -19.94 12.90 -30.70
N SER A 725 -20.38 14.16 -30.66
CA SER A 725 -21.68 14.55 -31.24
C SER A 725 -21.74 14.31 -32.74
N ILE A 726 -20.61 14.37 -33.45
CA ILE A 726 -20.49 14.11 -34.89
C ILE A 726 -20.78 12.66 -35.32
N ARG A 727 -20.97 11.71 -34.38
CA ARG A 727 -21.22 10.30 -34.70
C ARG A 727 -22.65 10.05 -35.18
N ARG A 728 -22.79 9.10 -36.10
CA ARG A 728 -24.09 8.70 -36.67
C ARG A 728 -25.00 7.92 -35.71
N ASP A 729 -24.45 7.26 -34.69
CA ASP A 729 -25.20 6.40 -33.77
C ASP A 729 -26.11 7.16 -32.79
N ARG A 730 -25.93 8.48 -32.67
CA ARG A 730 -26.86 9.37 -31.97
C ARG A 730 -27.97 9.79 -32.95
N GLY A 731 -29.23 9.69 -32.49
CA GLY A 731 -30.38 10.05 -33.31
C GLY A 731 -30.21 11.43 -33.95
N HIS A 732 -30.54 11.52 -35.25
CA HIS A 732 -30.40 12.78 -35.99
C HIS A 732 -31.31 13.87 -35.39
N HIS A 733 -30.74 15.06 -35.27
CA HIS A 733 -31.50 16.28 -35.06
C HIS A 733 -32.27 16.61 -36.35
N ASP A 734 -33.58 16.79 -36.20
CA ASP A 734 -34.41 17.36 -37.27
C ASP A 734 -34.06 18.86 -37.41
N VAL A 735 -33.30 19.18 -38.45
CA VAL A 735 -32.94 20.56 -38.78
C VAL A 735 -34.17 21.27 -39.33
N HIS A 736 -34.60 22.37 -38.71
CA HIS A 736 -35.81 23.10 -39.12
C HIS A 736 -35.71 23.63 -40.55
N GLU A 737 -36.76 23.43 -41.36
CA GLU A 737 -36.87 24.08 -42.67
C GLU A 737 -37.08 25.59 -42.49
N ALA A 738 -36.17 26.38 -43.07
CA ALA A 738 -36.13 27.84 -42.95
C ALA A 738 -35.38 28.42 -44.15
N ASP A 739 -35.81 29.58 -44.63
CA ASP A 739 -35.18 30.28 -45.75
C ASP A 739 -33.97 31.10 -45.25
N PRO A 740 -32.85 31.17 -46.02
CA PRO A 740 -31.71 31.99 -45.67
C PRO A 740 -32.04 33.49 -45.57
N ILE A 741 -31.40 34.19 -44.63
CA ILE A 741 -31.56 35.63 -44.42
C ILE A 741 -30.82 36.40 -45.53
N PRO A 742 -31.47 37.36 -46.22
CA PRO A 742 -30.81 38.13 -47.28
C PRO A 742 -29.75 39.10 -46.71
N ARG A 743 -28.67 39.32 -47.48
CA ARG A 743 -27.56 40.22 -47.12
C ARG A 743 -28.02 41.62 -46.69
N SER A 744 -29.10 42.14 -47.27
CA SER A 744 -29.63 43.48 -46.98
C SER A 744 -30.10 43.68 -45.53
N LYS A 745 -30.34 42.60 -44.79
CA LYS A 745 -30.71 42.66 -43.36
C LYS A 745 -29.51 42.76 -42.41
N PHE A 746 -28.30 42.47 -42.88
CA PHE A 746 -27.09 42.57 -42.07
C PHE A 746 -26.45 43.96 -42.24
N ARG A 747 -26.13 44.62 -41.12
CA ARG A 747 -25.39 45.87 -41.09
C ARG A 747 -24.06 45.68 -40.38
N MET A 748 -22.98 45.64 -41.15
CA MET A 748 -21.61 45.60 -40.63
C MET A 748 -20.85 46.82 -41.15
N THR A 749 -20.37 47.66 -40.22
CA THR A 749 -19.56 48.84 -40.56
C THR A 749 -18.43 48.97 -39.56
N ARG A 750 -17.24 49.31 -40.06
CA ARG A 750 -16.11 49.65 -39.19
C ARG A 750 -16.32 51.03 -38.55
N PRO A 751 -15.95 51.21 -37.27
CA PRO A 751 -16.04 52.52 -36.63
C PRO A 751 -15.07 53.50 -37.28
N GLU A 752 -15.53 54.72 -37.58
CA GLU A 752 -14.72 55.77 -38.22
C GLU A 752 -14.36 56.88 -37.23
N GLY A 753 -13.11 57.35 -37.27
CA GLY A 753 -12.66 58.49 -36.47
C GLY A 753 -12.56 58.25 -34.96
N THR A 754 -12.55 56.98 -34.53
CA THR A 754 -12.47 56.60 -33.11
C THR A 754 -11.18 57.11 -32.47
N ALA A 755 -11.30 57.84 -31.35
CA ALA A 755 -10.16 58.30 -30.56
C ALA A 755 -9.76 57.24 -29.52
N ILE A 756 -8.49 56.79 -29.57
CA ILE A 756 -7.98 55.68 -28.77
C ILE A 756 -6.68 56.09 -28.06
N LEU A 757 -6.64 55.88 -26.74
CA LEU A 757 -5.44 56.06 -25.92
C LEU A 757 -4.77 54.71 -25.66
N LEU A 758 -3.48 54.60 -25.93
CA LEU A 758 -2.66 53.43 -25.66
C LEU A 758 -1.69 53.74 -24.53
N TYR A 759 -1.72 52.92 -23.48
CA TYR A 759 -0.72 52.87 -22.43
C TYR A 759 -0.12 51.46 -22.40
N ALA A 760 1.03 51.29 -23.04
CA ALA A 760 1.66 49.97 -23.21
C ALA A 760 3.17 50.12 -23.42
N SER A 761 3.90 49.01 -23.30
CA SER A 761 5.33 48.96 -23.65
C SER A 761 5.57 49.32 -25.12
N ARG A 762 6.72 49.94 -25.41
CA ARG A 762 7.12 50.28 -26.80
C ARG A 762 7.01 49.11 -27.79
N ALA A 763 7.36 47.90 -27.34
CA ALA A 763 7.26 46.68 -28.15
C ALA A 763 5.81 46.31 -28.57
N HIS A 764 4.80 46.79 -27.85
CA HIS A 764 3.39 46.56 -28.14
C HIS A 764 2.73 47.72 -28.91
N LEU A 765 3.19 48.95 -28.72
CA LEU A 765 2.58 50.15 -29.30
C LEU A 765 2.50 50.11 -30.84
N GLU A 766 3.58 49.72 -31.52
CA GLU A 766 3.62 49.63 -32.98
C GLU A 766 2.58 48.60 -33.49
N ARG A 767 2.58 47.41 -32.90
CA ARG A 767 1.64 46.33 -33.25
C ARG A 767 0.19 46.70 -32.97
N LEU A 768 -0.09 47.28 -31.80
CA LEU A 768 -1.43 47.78 -31.46
C LEU A 768 -1.91 48.82 -32.45
N SER A 769 -1.02 49.75 -32.86
CA SER A 769 -1.37 50.77 -33.84
C SER A 769 -1.77 50.15 -35.18
N ASP A 770 -1.04 49.15 -35.66
CA ASP A 770 -1.34 48.46 -36.90
C ASP A 770 -2.64 47.65 -36.82
N ASN A 771 -2.84 46.93 -35.71
CA ASN A 771 -4.08 46.19 -35.44
C ASN A 771 -5.31 47.13 -35.43
N LEU A 772 -5.20 48.28 -34.77
CA LEU A 772 -6.30 49.25 -34.69
C LEU A 772 -6.64 49.89 -36.04
N LYS A 773 -5.65 50.14 -36.90
CA LYS A 773 -5.89 50.65 -38.26
C LYS A 773 -6.57 49.63 -39.18
N ALA A 774 -6.49 48.34 -38.87
CA ALA A 774 -7.23 47.32 -39.60
C ALA A 774 -8.73 47.35 -39.24
N PHE A 775 -9.03 47.56 -37.96
CA PHE A 775 -10.36 47.51 -37.37
C PHE A 775 -11.15 48.83 -37.47
N HIS A 776 -10.47 49.96 -37.36
CA HIS A 776 -11.08 51.29 -37.41
C HIS A 776 -10.71 52.02 -38.69
N ILE A 777 -11.64 52.81 -39.23
CA ILE A 777 -11.39 53.72 -40.34
C ILE A 777 -10.82 55.01 -39.74
N ASN A 778 -9.60 55.39 -40.14
CA ASN A 778 -8.92 56.62 -39.70
C ASN A 778 -8.93 56.87 -38.17
N PRO A 779 -8.49 55.92 -37.33
CA PRO A 779 -8.49 56.10 -35.87
C PRO A 779 -7.51 57.19 -35.43
N VAL A 780 -7.91 57.99 -34.43
CA VAL A 780 -7.03 58.97 -33.78
C VAL A 780 -6.35 58.29 -32.61
N ILE A 781 -5.12 57.80 -32.83
CA ILE A 781 -4.35 57.04 -31.84
C ILE A 781 -3.39 57.96 -31.09
N HIS A 782 -3.46 57.96 -29.75
CA HIS A 782 -2.43 58.54 -28.90
C HIS A 782 -1.75 57.44 -28.09
N SER A 783 -0.43 57.49 -27.99
CA SER A 783 0.36 56.47 -27.32
C SER A 783 1.24 57.06 -26.24
N ILE A 784 1.25 56.40 -25.09
CA ILE A 784 2.12 56.67 -23.95
C ILE A 784 2.89 55.36 -23.69
N ALA A 785 4.21 55.43 -23.84
CA ALA A 785 5.07 54.30 -23.53
C ALA A 785 5.30 54.21 -22.03
N ILE A 786 5.09 53.03 -21.45
CA ILE A 786 5.33 52.77 -20.02
C ILE A 786 6.78 53.08 -19.64
N GLU A 787 7.73 52.80 -20.54
CA GLU A 787 9.15 53.02 -20.31
C GLU A 787 9.51 54.52 -20.18
N ASP A 788 8.68 55.42 -20.74
CA ASP A 788 8.92 56.86 -20.68
C ASP A 788 8.34 57.49 -19.41
N GLU A 789 7.30 56.90 -18.82
CA GLU A 789 6.63 57.37 -17.60
C GLU A 789 6.18 56.15 -16.74
N PRO A 790 7.09 55.54 -15.96
CA PRO A 790 6.80 54.31 -15.22
C PRO A 790 5.82 54.50 -14.06
N PHE A 791 5.53 55.75 -13.66
CA PHE A 791 4.57 56.08 -12.61
C PHE A 791 3.61 57.18 -13.10
N LEU A 792 2.42 56.76 -13.53
CA LEU A 792 1.34 57.68 -13.89
C LEU A 792 0.82 58.39 -12.64
N THR A 793 0.65 59.70 -12.72
CA THR A 793 -0.22 60.48 -11.84
C THR A 793 -1.24 61.20 -12.71
N ALA A 794 -2.41 61.58 -12.15
CA ALA A 794 -3.42 62.33 -12.89
C ALA A 794 -2.85 63.65 -13.48
N GLU A 795 -1.95 64.31 -12.76
CA GLU A 795 -1.25 65.51 -13.23
C GLU A 795 -0.33 65.23 -14.42
N ARG A 796 0.49 64.17 -14.34
CA ARG A 796 1.40 63.77 -15.43
C ARG A 796 0.66 63.31 -16.68
N LEU A 797 -0.47 62.63 -16.49
CA LEU A 797 -1.35 62.24 -17.58
C LEU A 797 -1.93 63.49 -18.27
N ALA A 798 -2.37 64.49 -17.50
CA ALA A 798 -2.87 65.75 -18.03
C ALA A 798 -1.83 66.56 -18.82
N GLU A 799 -0.54 66.52 -18.43
CA GLU A 799 0.55 67.21 -19.15
C GLU A 799 0.79 66.63 -20.56
N ARG A 800 0.52 65.34 -20.76
CA ARG A 800 0.84 64.61 -22.01
C ARG A 800 -0.35 64.48 -22.95
N LEU A 801 -1.56 64.60 -22.42
CA LEU A 801 -2.77 64.52 -23.21
C LEU A 801 -3.18 65.91 -23.72
N PRO A 802 -3.62 66.02 -24.99
CA PRO A 802 -4.19 67.27 -25.46
C PRO A 802 -5.47 67.59 -24.69
N ALA A 803 -5.60 68.85 -24.24
CA ALA A 803 -6.74 69.30 -23.44
C ALA A 803 -8.11 69.13 -24.15
N ASP A 804 -8.09 69.01 -25.48
CA ASP A 804 -9.28 69.06 -26.33
C ASP A 804 -9.78 67.66 -26.74
N LEU A 805 -8.99 66.62 -26.47
CA LEU A 805 -9.25 65.26 -26.95
C LEU A 805 -9.95 64.40 -25.89
N LYS A 806 -11.10 63.85 -26.26
CA LYS A 806 -11.82 62.83 -25.49
C LYS A 806 -11.62 61.48 -26.16
N PHE A 807 -11.17 60.50 -25.40
CA PHE A 807 -10.97 59.14 -25.90
C PHE A 807 -12.26 58.33 -25.74
N GLN A 808 -12.56 57.49 -26.73
CA GLN A 808 -13.66 56.53 -26.69
C GLN A 808 -13.17 55.19 -26.11
N HIS A 809 -11.90 54.86 -26.36
CA HIS A 809 -11.27 53.66 -25.82
C HIS A 809 -9.90 53.96 -25.20
N VAL A 810 -9.57 53.25 -24.13
CA VAL A 810 -8.24 53.25 -23.52
C VAL A 810 -7.76 51.81 -23.43
N ILE A 811 -6.57 51.51 -23.94
CA ILE A 811 -5.92 50.20 -23.81
C ILE A 811 -4.74 50.34 -22.87
N ILE A 812 -4.73 49.51 -21.82
CA ILE A 812 -3.72 49.49 -20.76
C ILE A 812 -3.13 48.08 -20.71
N LEU A 813 -1.88 47.91 -21.16
CA LEU A 813 -1.19 46.63 -21.13
C LEU A 813 -0.10 46.60 -20.04
N ALA A 814 0.24 45.40 -19.58
CA ALA A 814 1.33 45.22 -18.64
C ALA A 814 2.68 45.58 -19.27
N ASN A 815 3.65 45.96 -18.43
CA ASN A 815 5.01 46.22 -18.88
C ASN A 815 5.65 44.91 -19.36
N ALA A 816 5.93 44.82 -20.66
CA ALA A 816 6.45 43.61 -21.30
C ALA A 816 7.84 43.21 -20.77
N ALA A 817 8.70 44.19 -20.48
CA ALA A 817 10.04 43.92 -19.95
C ALA A 817 9.96 43.39 -18.51
N ALA A 818 9.17 44.05 -17.65
CA ALA A 818 8.98 43.62 -16.27
C ALA A 818 8.32 42.24 -16.18
N LYS A 819 7.34 41.96 -17.04
CA LYS A 819 6.71 40.63 -17.18
C LYS A 819 7.72 39.55 -17.55
N ARG A 820 8.58 39.81 -18.55
CA ARG A 820 9.60 38.86 -19.00
C ARG A 820 10.72 38.65 -17.99
N GLU A 821 11.02 39.64 -17.16
CA GLU A 821 12.08 39.56 -16.15
C GLU A 821 11.58 39.11 -14.77
N ALA A 822 10.26 38.92 -14.61
CA ALA A 822 9.66 38.42 -13.37
C ALA A 822 10.26 37.07 -12.97
N ALA A 823 10.75 37.02 -11.74
CA ALA A 823 11.53 35.91 -11.21
C ALA A 823 10.76 35.04 -10.20
N ASP A 824 9.54 35.45 -9.84
CA ASP A 824 8.65 34.76 -8.91
C ASP A 824 7.22 35.31 -9.03
N ALA A 825 6.27 34.68 -8.33
CA ALA A 825 4.87 35.13 -8.31
C ALA A 825 4.71 36.54 -7.69
N ALA A 826 5.59 36.96 -6.77
CA ALA A 826 5.50 38.27 -6.13
C ALA A 826 5.82 39.41 -7.10
N THR A 827 6.82 39.22 -7.95
CA THR A 827 7.17 40.15 -9.03
C THR A 827 6.11 40.21 -10.12
N VAL A 828 5.44 39.09 -10.44
CA VAL A 828 4.26 39.09 -11.32
C VAL A 828 3.13 39.93 -10.73
N ARG A 829 2.79 39.72 -9.45
CA ARG A 829 1.77 40.54 -8.75
C ARG A 829 2.13 42.02 -8.69
N ALA A 830 3.42 42.36 -8.61
CA ALA A 830 3.86 43.76 -8.67
C ALA A 830 3.59 44.41 -10.04
N VAL A 831 3.72 43.65 -11.13
CA VAL A 831 3.36 44.11 -12.49
C VAL A 831 1.85 44.29 -12.63
N ASP A 832 1.05 43.37 -12.09
CA ASP A 832 -0.41 43.50 -12.06
C ASP A 832 -0.83 44.71 -11.22
N ALA A 833 -0.24 44.92 -10.05
CA ALA A 833 -0.54 46.08 -9.20
C ALA A 833 -0.24 47.42 -9.92
N ALA A 834 0.84 47.49 -10.68
CA ALA A 834 1.17 48.69 -11.48
C ALA A 834 0.13 48.93 -12.59
N THR A 835 -0.31 47.86 -13.26
CA THR A 835 -1.33 47.93 -14.31
C THR A 835 -2.70 48.32 -13.72
N LEU A 836 -3.05 47.75 -12.57
CA LEU A 836 -4.26 48.06 -11.81
C LEU A 836 -4.30 49.53 -11.38
N LEU A 837 -3.18 50.05 -10.88
CA LEU A 837 -3.04 51.46 -10.50
C LEU A 837 -3.20 52.38 -11.70
N ALA A 838 -2.56 52.05 -12.84
CA ALA A 838 -2.71 52.81 -14.08
C ALA A 838 -4.18 52.85 -14.54
N THR A 839 -4.87 51.71 -14.50
CA THR A 839 -6.30 51.60 -14.79
C THR A 839 -7.14 52.50 -13.90
N LYS A 840 -6.91 52.49 -12.59
CA LYS A 840 -7.65 53.32 -11.63
C LYS A 840 -7.42 54.81 -11.86
N LEU A 841 -6.17 55.23 -12.05
CA LEU A 841 -5.83 56.64 -12.27
C LEU A 841 -6.37 57.17 -13.60
N ILE A 842 -6.29 56.39 -14.67
CA ILE A 842 -6.84 56.80 -15.96
C ILE A 842 -8.37 56.87 -15.89
N ARG A 843 -9.04 55.94 -15.19
CA ARG A 843 -10.49 56.01 -14.97
C ARG A 843 -10.89 57.26 -14.18
N GLU A 844 -10.18 57.58 -13.10
CA GLU A 844 -10.46 58.77 -12.29
C GLU A 844 -10.28 60.06 -13.10
N TYR A 845 -9.21 60.12 -13.91
CA TYR A 845 -8.97 61.23 -14.81
C TYR A 845 -10.04 61.34 -15.91
N ALA A 846 -10.39 60.22 -16.54
CA ALA A 846 -11.45 60.12 -17.54
C ALA A 846 -12.79 60.62 -16.99
N ASN A 847 -13.15 60.23 -15.77
CA ASN A 847 -14.37 60.70 -15.10
C ASN A 847 -14.33 62.22 -14.85
N THR A 848 -13.17 62.74 -14.41
CA THR A 848 -12.97 64.18 -14.17
C THR A 848 -13.08 65.01 -15.46
N CYS A 849 -12.58 64.48 -16.57
CA CYS A 849 -12.65 65.10 -17.90
C CYS A 849 -13.97 64.81 -18.66
N GLY A 850 -14.87 64.00 -18.08
CA GLY A 850 -16.13 63.59 -18.70
C GLY A 850 -15.92 62.82 -20.01
N TRP A 851 -15.00 61.86 -20.01
CA TRP A 851 -14.83 60.88 -21.08
C TRP A 851 -15.81 59.73 -20.87
N ASP A 852 -16.64 59.45 -21.87
CA ASP A 852 -17.42 58.22 -21.93
C ASP A 852 -16.59 57.15 -22.66
N CYS A 853 -15.65 56.55 -21.92
CA CYS A 853 -14.65 55.65 -22.49
C CYS A 853 -14.73 54.23 -21.94
N SER A 854 -14.51 53.27 -22.83
CA SER A 854 -14.28 51.86 -22.48
C SER A 854 -12.79 51.63 -22.20
N ILE A 855 -12.47 51.09 -21.03
CA ILE A 855 -11.08 50.79 -20.64
C ILE A 855 -10.84 49.29 -20.77
N ILE A 856 -9.85 48.91 -21.57
CA ILE A 856 -9.38 47.55 -21.75
C ILE A 856 -8.06 47.40 -21.01
N SER A 857 -8.00 46.46 -20.05
CA SER A 857 -6.80 46.23 -19.23
C SER A 857 -6.31 44.79 -19.34
N GLU A 858 -5.00 44.58 -19.42
CA GLU A 858 -4.38 43.25 -19.22
C GLU A 858 -4.32 42.92 -17.73
N VAL A 859 -4.50 41.64 -17.41
CA VAL A 859 -4.14 41.05 -16.12
C VAL A 859 -3.32 39.77 -16.35
N LEU A 860 -2.27 39.58 -15.55
CA LEU A 860 -1.41 38.40 -15.61
C LEU A 860 -2.00 37.28 -14.74
N ALA A 861 -2.23 37.55 -13.46
CA ALA A 861 -2.78 36.57 -12.53
C ALA A 861 -4.32 36.48 -12.63
N ARG A 862 -4.83 35.26 -12.76
CA ARG A 862 -6.28 34.98 -12.82
C ARG A 862 -7.04 35.54 -11.61
N GLU A 863 -6.45 35.45 -10.42
CA GLU A 863 -7.05 35.87 -9.15
C GLU A 863 -7.32 37.38 -9.08
N ASP A 864 -6.55 38.20 -9.81
CA ASP A 864 -6.62 39.65 -9.70
C ASP A 864 -7.69 40.24 -10.65
N ARG A 865 -8.29 39.44 -11.54
CA ARG A 865 -9.26 39.90 -12.57
C ARG A 865 -10.40 40.75 -12.00
N GLU A 866 -11.03 40.29 -10.92
CA GLU A 866 -12.17 41.01 -10.31
C GLU A 866 -11.78 42.39 -9.79
N ALA A 867 -10.54 42.55 -9.31
CA ALA A 867 -10.04 43.84 -8.81
C ALA A 867 -9.94 44.89 -9.93
N PHE A 868 -9.77 44.48 -11.19
CA PHE A 868 -9.69 45.40 -12.33
C PHE A 868 -11.08 45.87 -12.79
N LEU A 869 -12.10 45.03 -12.71
CA LEU A 869 -13.43 45.29 -13.27
C LEU A 869 -14.14 46.43 -12.52
N GLY A 870 -14.82 47.31 -13.26
CA GLY A 870 -15.61 48.40 -12.71
C GLY A 870 -17.13 48.23 -12.83
N PRO A 871 -17.91 49.20 -12.32
CA PRO A 871 -19.37 49.21 -12.43
C PRO A 871 -19.89 49.13 -13.88
N GLN A 872 -19.15 49.72 -14.84
CA GLN A 872 -19.49 49.64 -16.26
C GLN A 872 -19.44 48.21 -16.81
N ALA A 873 -18.49 47.39 -16.35
CA ALA A 873 -18.40 45.99 -16.73
C ALA A 873 -19.61 45.21 -16.16
N ALA A 874 -19.92 45.40 -14.87
CA ALA A 874 -21.07 44.76 -14.23
C ALA A 874 -22.40 45.09 -14.92
N ARG A 875 -22.56 46.32 -15.43
CA ARG A 875 -23.74 46.74 -16.23
C ARG A 875 -23.81 46.03 -17.58
N LEU A 876 -22.69 45.92 -18.29
CA LEU A 876 -22.61 45.21 -19.58
C LEU A 876 -22.94 43.72 -19.41
N THR A 877 -22.52 43.13 -18.30
CA THR A 877 -22.68 41.69 -18.03
C THR A 877 -23.98 41.36 -17.30
N GLY A 878 -24.84 42.34 -17.03
CA GLY A 878 -26.13 42.14 -16.36
C GLY A 878 -26.02 41.55 -14.95
N GLN A 879 -24.96 41.88 -14.21
CA GLN A 879 -24.79 41.43 -12.82
C GLN A 879 -25.72 42.20 -11.87
N ASP A 880 -26.24 41.49 -10.87
CA ASP A 880 -27.08 42.07 -9.82
C ASP A 880 -26.24 43.05 -8.98
N ASN A 881 -26.67 44.31 -8.90
CA ASN A 881 -26.05 45.39 -8.10
C ASN A 881 -24.68 45.94 -8.61
N PRO A 882 -24.64 46.58 -9.79
CA PRO A 882 -23.40 47.06 -10.42
C PRO A 882 -22.66 48.15 -9.64
N ASP A 883 -23.32 48.84 -8.71
CA ASP A 883 -22.73 49.92 -7.91
C ASP A 883 -21.96 49.40 -6.67
N GLU A 884 -21.96 48.09 -6.38
CA GLU A 884 -21.15 47.45 -5.33
C GLU A 884 -19.73 47.04 -5.79
N HIS A 885 -19.43 47.08 -7.09
CA HIS A 885 -18.10 46.75 -7.63
C HIS A 885 -17.16 47.96 -7.60
N ASP A 886 -16.34 48.08 -6.55
CA ASP A 886 -15.32 49.14 -6.34
C ASP A 886 -13.93 48.79 -6.92
N GLY A 887 -13.88 48.06 -8.04
CA GLY A 887 -12.61 47.75 -8.72
C GLY A 887 -11.98 48.94 -9.45
N ALA A 888 -10.89 48.73 -10.17
CA ALA A 888 -10.12 49.80 -10.81
C ALA A 888 -10.86 50.54 -11.95
N GLY A 889 -11.97 49.99 -12.46
CA GLY A 889 -12.78 50.67 -13.46
C GLY A 889 -12.56 50.20 -14.90
N ALA A 890 -11.91 49.06 -15.12
CA ALA A 890 -11.83 48.46 -16.45
C ALA A 890 -13.22 47.99 -16.91
N THR A 891 -13.49 48.19 -18.20
CA THR A 891 -14.68 47.70 -18.89
C THR A 891 -14.46 46.29 -19.42
N VAL A 892 -13.25 46.01 -19.92
CA VAL A 892 -12.81 44.70 -20.40
C VAL A 892 -11.49 44.34 -19.74
N VAL A 893 -11.34 43.09 -19.30
CA VAL A 893 -10.09 42.58 -18.72
C VAL A 893 -9.62 41.38 -19.53
N ILE A 894 -8.35 41.40 -19.94
CA ILE A 894 -7.72 40.34 -20.73
C ILE A 894 -6.86 39.48 -19.80
N PRO A 895 -7.33 38.28 -19.40
CA PRO A 895 -6.58 37.39 -18.53
C PRO A 895 -5.53 36.61 -19.33
N SER A 896 -4.34 37.19 -19.43
CA SER A 896 -3.29 36.68 -20.33
C SER A 896 -2.82 35.25 -19.97
N ALA A 897 -2.64 34.93 -18.67
CA ALA A 897 -2.26 33.58 -18.25
C ALA A 897 -3.34 32.55 -18.56
N THR A 898 -4.62 32.89 -18.30
CA THR A 898 -5.75 31.99 -18.57
C THR A 898 -5.89 31.71 -20.06
N LEU A 899 -5.68 32.70 -20.93
CA LEU A 899 -5.66 32.46 -22.37
C LEU A 899 -4.59 31.44 -22.77
N VAL A 900 -3.37 31.60 -22.24
CA VAL A 900 -2.25 30.69 -22.51
C VAL A 900 -2.54 29.28 -21.98
N GLU A 901 -3.10 29.17 -20.77
CA GLU A 901 -3.54 27.91 -20.18
C GLU A 901 -4.50 27.17 -21.12
N ARG A 902 -5.56 27.86 -21.58
CA ARG A 902 -6.58 27.28 -22.45
C ARG A 902 -5.99 26.81 -23.76
N PHE A 903 -5.12 27.60 -24.39
CA PHE A 903 -4.45 27.20 -25.63
C PHE A 903 -3.54 25.98 -25.47
N LEU A 904 -2.73 25.93 -24.39
CA LEU A 904 -1.86 24.80 -24.11
C LEU A 904 -2.65 23.52 -23.87
N VAL A 905 -3.75 23.60 -23.11
CA VAL A 905 -4.60 22.44 -22.82
C VAL A 905 -5.35 21.99 -24.06
N LYS A 906 -5.83 22.91 -24.90
CA LYS A 906 -6.48 22.58 -26.18
C LYS A 906 -5.55 21.80 -27.10
N ASP A 907 -4.28 22.18 -27.18
CA ASP A 907 -3.28 21.46 -27.97
C ASP A 907 -3.06 20.00 -27.47
N VAL A 908 -3.17 19.75 -26.16
CA VAL A 908 -3.04 18.39 -25.60
C VAL A 908 -4.17 17.45 -26.04
N PHE A 909 -5.38 17.96 -26.22
CA PHE A 909 -6.57 17.14 -26.54
C PHE A 909 -6.94 17.15 -28.03
N ASP A 910 -6.74 18.27 -28.71
CA ASP A 910 -7.20 18.55 -30.07
C ASP A 910 -6.05 18.74 -31.08
N GLY A 911 -4.81 18.87 -30.60
CA GLY A 911 -3.62 19.09 -31.43
C GLY A 911 -3.47 20.54 -31.92
N ASN A 912 -2.45 20.78 -32.75
CA ASN A 912 -2.04 22.13 -33.13
C ASN A 912 -2.98 22.80 -34.14
N ALA A 913 -3.72 22.04 -34.94
CA ALA A 913 -4.59 22.59 -35.99
C ALA A 913 -5.65 23.55 -35.44
N MET A 914 -6.17 23.28 -34.24
CA MET A 914 -7.12 24.17 -33.58
C MET A 914 -6.46 25.52 -33.25
N LEU A 915 -5.27 25.48 -32.67
CA LEU A 915 -4.51 26.69 -32.35
C LEU A 915 -4.17 27.47 -33.61
N ASP A 916 -3.70 26.78 -34.66
CA ASP A 916 -3.34 27.38 -35.94
C ASP A 916 -4.54 28.11 -36.56
N PHE A 917 -5.73 27.50 -36.54
CA PHE A 917 -6.97 28.12 -37.00
C PHE A 917 -7.32 29.37 -36.18
N LEU A 918 -7.28 29.31 -34.85
CA LEU A 918 -7.61 30.46 -34.00
C LEU A 918 -6.62 31.59 -34.20
N ILE A 919 -5.31 31.28 -34.22
CA ILE A 919 -4.26 32.26 -34.49
C ILE A 919 -4.54 32.96 -35.82
N ALA A 920 -4.91 32.22 -36.87
CA ALA A 920 -5.19 32.76 -38.19
C ALA A 920 -6.48 33.59 -38.23
N VAL A 921 -7.55 33.16 -37.58
CA VAL A 921 -8.78 33.96 -37.45
C VAL A 921 -8.55 35.23 -36.63
N MET A 922 -7.56 35.23 -35.74
CA MET A 922 -7.10 36.44 -35.05
C MET A 922 -5.99 37.18 -35.81
N ASN A 923 -5.43 36.61 -36.88
CA ASN A 923 -4.37 37.22 -37.67
C ASN A 923 -5.00 38.17 -38.69
N MET A 924 -4.93 39.46 -38.39
CA MET A 924 -5.61 40.56 -39.09
C MET A 924 -5.07 40.87 -40.51
N ARG A 925 -4.37 39.93 -41.15
CA ARG A 925 -3.97 40.07 -42.56
C ARG A 925 -5.04 39.40 -43.42
N ASP A 926 -5.53 40.13 -44.43
CA ASP A 926 -6.69 39.82 -45.29
C ASP A 926 -8.09 40.09 -44.75
N GLY A 927 -8.23 40.57 -43.51
CA GLY A 927 -9.47 41.18 -43.01
C GLY A 927 -10.51 40.23 -42.44
N THR A 928 -10.29 38.91 -42.45
CA THR A 928 -11.13 37.94 -41.73
C THR A 928 -10.82 37.95 -40.23
N HIS A 929 -11.83 38.15 -39.40
CA HIS A 929 -11.71 38.21 -37.94
C HIS A 929 -13.01 37.77 -37.26
N LEU A 930 -13.00 37.56 -35.95
CA LEU A 930 -14.23 37.34 -35.19
C LEU A 930 -14.98 38.67 -34.99
N TYR A 931 -16.28 38.66 -35.21
CA TYR A 931 -17.18 39.81 -35.10
C TYR A 931 -18.38 39.45 -34.25
N ILE A 932 -18.69 40.26 -33.24
CA ILE A 932 -19.87 40.08 -32.39
C ILE A 932 -20.89 41.16 -32.68
N HIS A 933 -22.02 40.78 -33.24
CA HIS A 933 -23.15 41.66 -33.47
C HIS A 933 -24.11 41.64 -32.29
N GLU A 934 -24.30 42.77 -31.62
CA GLU A 934 -25.39 42.93 -30.65
C GLU A 934 -26.64 43.40 -31.39
N VAL A 935 -27.71 42.61 -31.31
CA VAL A 935 -28.98 42.92 -31.98
C VAL A 935 -29.67 44.08 -31.26
N THR A 936 -29.81 45.20 -31.95
CA THR A 936 -30.48 46.41 -31.41
C THR A 936 -31.95 46.48 -31.84
N SER A 937 -32.74 47.35 -31.20
CA SER A 937 -34.15 47.60 -31.57
C SER A 937 -34.36 48.09 -33.01
N GLU A 938 -33.32 48.63 -33.65
CA GLU A 938 -33.36 49.12 -35.03
C GLU A 938 -32.90 48.07 -36.06
N ASP A 939 -32.53 46.87 -35.61
CA ASP A 939 -31.98 45.84 -36.49
C ASP A 939 -33.06 45.08 -37.27
N TYR A 940 -32.77 44.76 -38.53
CA TYR A 940 -33.68 44.01 -39.41
C TYR A 940 -33.64 42.50 -39.19
N LEU A 941 -32.72 42.02 -38.34
CA LEU A 941 -32.64 40.64 -37.88
C LEU A 941 -33.70 40.31 -36.82
N LEU A 942 -34.35 41.30 -36.20
CA LEU A 942 -35.39 41.08 -35.20
C LEU A 942 -36.55 40.26 -35.74
N GLY A 943 -36.93 39.22 -35.00
CA GLY A 943 -38.03 38.32 -35.36
C GLY A 943 -37.69 37.26 -36.40
N GLU A 944 -36.48 37.28 -36.97
CA GLU A 944 -36.01 36.16 -37.80
C GLU A 944 -35.73 34.93 -36.94
N ALA A 945 -35.93 33.73 -37.49
CA ALA A 945 -35.64 32.49 -36.77
C ALA A 945 -34.12 32.23 -36.74
N TYR A 946 -33.62 31.69 -35.63
CA TYR A 946 -32.22 31.22 -35.57
C TYR A 946 -31.94 30.16 -36.65
N ALA A 947 -32.91 29.30 -36.99
CA ALA A 947 -32.79 28.36 -38.11
C ALA A 947 -32.49 29.04 -39.47
N SER A 948 -33.08 30.20 -39.74
CA SER A 948 -32.81 31.00 -40.94
C SER A 948 -31.38 31.56 -40.93
N LEU A 949 -30.94 32.05 -39.78
CA LEU A 949 -29.59 32.60 -39.59
C LEU A 949 -28.52 31.54 -39.86
N VAL A 950 -28.69 30.33 -39.33
CA VAL A 950 -27.77 29.20 -39.51
C VAL A 950 -27.62 28.81 -40.99
N LYS A 951 -28.72 28.85 -41.75
CA LYS A 951 -28.71 28.52 -43.18
C LYS A 951 -28.18 29.64 -44.08
N THR A 952 -27.86 30.78 -43.49
CA THR A 952 -27.40 31.96 -44.23
C THR A 952 -25.94 31.84 -44.61
N ARG A 953 -25.66 31.71 -45.91
CA ARG A 953 -24.30 31.71 -46.47
C ARG A 953 -24.06 32.99 -47.23
N LEU A 954 -23.26 33.90 -46.67
CA LEU A 954 -22.97 35.21 -47.28
C LEU A 954 -21.46 35.39 -47.48
N PRO A 955 -21.00 35.86 -48.65
CA PRO A 955 -19.61 36.25 -48.83
C PRO A 955 -19.22 37.33 -47.82
N GLY A 956 -18.18 37.05 -47.05
CA GLY A 956 -17.66 37.90 -45.99
C GLY A 956 -18.25 37.62 -44.60
N LEU A 957 -19.13 36.63 -44.43
CA LEU A 957 -19.78 36.35 -43.14
C LEU A 957 -20.08 34.86 -42.95
N HIS A 958 -19.64 34.28 -41.83
CA HIS A 958 -19.94 32.91 -41.43
C HIS A 958 -20.26 32.84 -39.93
N LEU A 959 -21.36 32.17 -39.55
CA LEU A 959 -21.83 32.10 -38.17
C LEU A 959 -21.03 31.07 -37.37
N VAL A 960 -20.47 31.49 -36.23
CA VAL A 960 -19.65 30.63 -35.36
C VAL A 960 -20.17 30.51 -33.93
N GLY A 961 -21.16 31.31 -33.55
CA GLY A 961 -21.83 31.19 -32.27
C GLY A 961 -22.88 32.26 -32.03
N TRP A 962 -23.58 32.18 -30.92
CA TRP A 962 -24.58 33.15 -30.49
C TRP A 962 -24.87 33.02 -28.98
N LEU A 963 -25.39 34.09 -28.37
CA LEU A 963 -25.84 34.14 -26.98
C LEU A 963 -27.23 34.79 -26.92
N PRO A 964 -28.31 33.97 -26.83
CA PRO A 964 -29.67 34.49 -26.73
C PRO A 964 -29.93 35.11 -25.35
N VAL A 965 -30.51 36.30 -25.30
CA VAL A 965 -30.92 36.98 -24.05
C VAL A 965 -31.86 36.11 -23.24
N SER A 966 -32.81 35.45 -23.92
CA SER A 966 -33.79 34.56 -23.31
C SER A 966 -33.17 33.37 -22.54
N LYS A 967 -31.90 33.06 -22.80
CA LYS A 967 -31.16 31.94 -22.22
C LYS A 967 -30.00 32.36 -21.33
N ARG A 968 -29.76 33.66 -21.15
CA ARG A 968 -28.61 34.17 -20.35
C ARG A 968 -28.59 33.66 -18.91
N GLU A 969 -29.75 33.49 -18.24
CA GLU A 969 -29.78 32.93 -16.89
C GLU A 969 -29.39 31.44 -16.85
N GLU A 970 -29.82 30.65 -17.84
CA GLU A 970 -29.46 29.24 -17.97
C GLU A 970 -27.98 29.07 -18.34
N LEU A 971 -27.44 30.02 -19.12
CA LEU A 971 -26.07 30.03 -19.62
C LEU A 971 -25.11 30.82 -18.72
N ARG A 972 -25.56 31.29 -17.55
CA ARG A 972 -24.72 32.05 -16.62
C ARG A 972 -23.67 31.12 -16.00
N ASN A 973 -22.39 31.43 -16.20
CA ASN A 973 -21.31 30.65 -15.61
C ASN A 973 -21.25 30.95 -14.10
N ARG A 974 -21.49 29.92 -13.27
CA ARG A 974 -21.50 30.03 -11.80
C ARG A 974 -20.12 29.81 -11.16
N ALA A 975 -19.13 29.41 -11.95
CA ALA A 975 -17.77 29.09 -11.50
C ALA A 975 -16.83 30.30 -11.49
N GLY A 976 -17.31 31.50 -11.87
CA GLY A 976 -16.64 32.78 -11.63
C GLY A 976 -15.63 33.24 -12.70
N ASP A 977 -15.29 32.40 -13.68
CA ASP A 977 -14.29 32.78 -14.69
C ASP A 977 -14.85 33.67 -15.79
N PHE A 978 -16.10 33.48 -16.21
CA PHE A 978 -16.76 34.28 -17.25
C PHE A 978 -18.22 34.54 -16.87
N ASN A 979 -18.91 35.39 -17.62
CA ASN A 979 -20.29 35.75 -17.30
C ASN A 979 -21.31 34.80 -17.93
N PHE A 980 -21.08 34.35 -19.17
CA PHE A 980 -22.02 33.54 -19.93
C PHE A 980 -21.31 32.51 -20.82
N HIS A 981 -21.97 31.37 -21.05
CA HIS A 981 -21.59 30.38 -22.06
C HIS A 981 -22.30 30.70 -23.39
N PHE A 982 -21.51 30.89 -24.44
CA PHE A 982 -22.01 31.04 -25.80
C PHE A 982 -22.45 29.68 -26.36
N ARG A 983 -23.52 29.72 -27.14
CA ARG A 983 -23.94 28.56 -27.92
C ARG A 983 -23.20 28.57 -29.24
N THR A 984 -22.59 27.44 -29.56
CA THR A 984 -21.86 27.23 -30.82
C THR A 984 -22.30 25.95 -31.51
N SER A 985 -23.18 25.16 -30.88
CA SER A 985 -23.71 23.90 -31.40
C SER A 985 -25.24 23.96 -31.60
N PHE A 986 -25.78 23.03 -32.40
CA PHE A 986 -27.20 23.02 -32.74
C PHE A 986 -28.05 22.29 -31.71
N ASP A 987 -29.17 22.91 -31.35
CA ASP A 987 -30.23 22.34 -30.53
C ASP A 987 -31.59 22.70 -31.14
N SER A 988 -32.48 21.70 -31.25
CA SER A 988 -33.83 21.85 -31.79
C SER A 988 -34.67 22.88 -31.06
N ARG A 989 -34.34 23.18 -29.78
CA ARG A 989 -35.00 24.23 -28.99
C ARG A 989 -34.62 25.63 -29.43
N ILE A 990 -33.35 25.85 -29.81
CA ILE A 990 -32.85 27.17 -30.22
C ILE A 990 -33.28 27.48 -31.65
N GLU A 991 -33.26 26.48 -32.53
CA GLU A 991 -33.67 26.66 -33.93
C GLU A 991 -35.11 27.19 -34.07
N GLN A 992 -35.99 26.87 -33.12
CA GLN A 992 -37.37 27.34 -33.05
C GLN A 992 -37.53 28.73 -32.42
N THR A 993 -36.47 29.33 -31.89
CA THR A 993 -36.52 30.66 -31.30
C THR A 993 -36.29 31.75 -32.34
N GLU A 994 -36.93 32.88 -32.12
CA GLU A 994 -36.72 34.10 -32.89
C GLU A 994 -35.63 34.96 -32.23
N ILE A 995 -34.86 35.65 -33.07
CA ILE A 995 -33.83 36.61 -32.65
C ILE A 995 -34.49 37.80 -31.96
N ARG A 996 -33.99 38.14 -30.77
CA ARG A 996 -34.51 39.22 -29.91
C ARG A 996 -33.49 40.34 -29.73
N GLU A 997 -34.00 41.51 -29.31
CA GLU A 997 -33.16 42.62 -28.90
C GLU A 997 -32.25 42.21 -27.73
N GLY A 998 -30.96 42.55 -27.85
CA GLY A 998 -29.87 42.20 -26.96
C GLY A 998 -29.22 40.84 -27.25
N ASP A 999 -29.72 40.04 -28.21
CA ASP A 999 -29.03 38.80 -28.59
C ASP A 999 -27.64 39.13 -29.15
N LEU A 1000 -26.62 38.34 -28.78
CA LEU A 1000 -25.29 38.48 -29.35
C LEU A 1000 -25.07 37.41 -30.40
N LEU A 1001 -24.72 37.79 -31.62
CA LEU A 1001 -24.43 36.87 -32.72
C LEU A 1001 -22.95 36.94 -33.05
N VAL A 1002 -22.27 35.80 -33.07
CA VAL A 1002 -20.82 35.70 -33.29
C VAL A 1002 -20.56 35.16 -34.68
N PHE A 1003 -19.81 35.92 -35.48
CA PHE A 1003 -19.44 35.56 -36.84
C PHE A 1003 -17.93 35.57 -37.01
N THR A 1004 -17.43 34.79 -37.95
CA THR A 1004 -16.21 35.16 -38.66
C THR A 1004 -16.60 36.08 -39.81
N ALA A 1005 -15.97 37.25 -39.88
CA ALA A 1005 -16.35 38.32 -40.78
C ALA A 1005 -15.13 38.85 -41.52
N CYS A 1006 -15.27 39.12 -42.82
CA CYS A 1006 -14.27 39.80 -43.61
C CYS A 1006 -14.78 41.16 -44.06
N PHE A 1007 -14.39 42.24 -43.38
CA PHE A 1007 -14.87 43.60 -43.70
C PHE A 1007 -14.52 44.02 -45.13
N LYS A 1008 -13.37 43.58 -45.64
CA LYS A 1008 -12.95 43.88 -47.02
C LYS A 1008 -13.92 43.30 -48.04
N ILE A 1009 -14.25 42.01 -47.93
CA ILE A 1009 -15.26 41.35 -48.77
C ILE A 1009 -16.66 41.94 -48.53
N TRP A 1010 -16.95 42.34 -47.29
CA TRP A 1010 -18.22 42.95 -46.94
C TRP A 1010 -18.45 44.31 -47.60
N GLU A 1011 -17.45 45.20 -47.52
CA GLU A 1011 -17.46 46.56 -48.05
C GLU A 1011 -17.31 46.61 -49.58
N GLU A 1012 -16.55 45.69 -50.19
CA GLU A 1012 -16.35 45.65 -51.64
C GLU A 1012 -17.63 45.22 -52.40
N GLY A 1013 -18.53 44.43 -51.76
CA GLY A 1013 -19.79 43.96 -52.33
C GLY A 1013 -19.63 43.19 -53.66
N ASP A 1014 -20.74 42.88 -54.34
CA ASP A 1014 -20.81 42.17 -55.65
C ASP A 1014 -20.09 42.87 -56.84
N ARG A 1015 -19.06 43.69 -56.62
CA ARG A 1015 -18.24 44.24 -57.71
C ARG A 1015 -17.50 43.16 -58.51
N SER A 1016 -17.46 41.91 -58.04
CA SER A 1016 -16.89 40.77 -58.78
C SER A 1016 -17.87 40.09 -59.74
N GLU A 1017 -19.19 40.17 -59.52
CA GLU A 1017 -20.18 39.54 -60.43
C GLU A 1017 -20.21 40.21 -61.82
N ALA A 1018 -19.79 41.49 -61.93
CA ALA A 1018 -19.72 42.18 -63.21
C ALA A 1018 -18.44 41.91 -64.04
N SER A 1019 -17.46 41.17 -63.50
CA SER A 1019 -16.14 41.00 -64.14
C SER A 1019 -15.78 39.56 -64.52
N GLN A 1020 -16.62 38.57 -64.19
CA GLN A 1020 -16.40 37.17 -64.55
C GLN A 1020 -17.28 36.69 -65.73
N ASP A 1021 -18.14 37.55 -66.26
CA ASP A 1021 -18.92 37.31 -67.50
C ASP A 1021 -18.30 38.01 -68.74
N SER A 1022 -16.99 38.31 -68.72
CA SER A 1022 -16.24 38.81 -69.90
C SER A 1022 -15.07 37.93 -70.30
#